data_AF-A0A4R7ZQH8-F1
#
_entry.id   AF-A0A4R7ZQH8-F1
#
_cell.length_a   1.000
_cell.length_b   1.000
_cell.length_c   1.000
_cell.angle_alpha   90.00
_cell.angle_beta   90.00
_cell.angle_gamma   90.00
#
_symmetry.space_group_name_H-M   'P 1'
#
loop_
_entity.id
_entity.type
_entity.pdbx_description
1 polymer ?
#
loop_
_entity_poly.entity_id
_entity_poly.type
_entity_poly.pdbx_seq_one_letter_code
_entity_poly.pdbx_strand_id
1 'polypeptide(L)'
;MRKLNLLTIKPIKRLLVSLMVIFTFLSSISVSNIDVLAAPVGNVSVVKTGYTFSWESDTPINPANQIMSAYGYELSKIYADGILTTCFDPTVVVLTGGGYNSDPAIETATRKRLARLAVANDINSMSDEAYAAFQIYQHQIMFSASHGFRVTATNVNNLQGYINQFEAKATSFWTKPTFNLGDGKITVGETKKFNATNGVTSGWDVFKQSTGVTASFSNGVLTVTNNNTTDENIEIQLVKKVGGYKRPSLNYNKVQSQQLGIFGISDPDRFPVNLQNLRYGSLEIAKMDNHGNYIPNTSFDIFYNDNGSKIGSYTTGADGKVKVDQILPKEVKIVETSVPAPLILDATPSYKTIVPNETVSYTKTNVRAVGKATLTKVDNDTGGTTPLGDARLDDAQYALKAKEDVLDLVTNTVIYSKDEIVKEEVLGTDLTMIVENLPVGEYYFEETVASTGYHLDTTKYDIDLRYVDSATAVIEKSAQSREQVILGKDALYKVSSDGTSGVLPFVEGAEFTWKLKSEVDSVGWDNAHTYFVGRTNAFGYLITDYMPYGTYLREETDTPANCIKAPTRVVTIHEQIDDPQPEIVNDAPFKAKVKFVKQDADTGEKVTYDYVTFKLIDTATGEYVKQKVGSRWIDEFTTTEDGTIAGVITGEATTPLLLDVSKYEIVEAKIPTGYLDVKTPIYVDVNDSASYEIDDNFDPVITVVVKNKQPKVQIELTKTFEEMETTYDKVAGFEFKTVNEVISAIDGSVLYDAGEVINNPNSPDGLWYTDPVTGKLVISDLFLSAGELTTYTLQEKVTSEGYVLDETVHEFVFEQTDTYTDLYIETAKVENKLIRTNLEVVKTDKYTGEIIIGVEGFEFTFDYTFNGEEFSVTEAVDPETGKATFKDIPYSAEGTITETATNDAYFLSDEIKQVKVDKDLPGIGEVYSFEYENKIKPTIGTLATGINGEKTLDPTIDNVLIDVSMVDGLDPSMIFTFVTKAWIYDEGGNHTLYKEVRYENVTFEEADADFISKIEAEKDSLPAGAKLFFTEDIYEAGKDNPEVDTLFVSHNDPEDEGQTVRFEETEFTINVAKKDTATKELIKSREFKFEAKFFKDDKEVKVESFDGDTDTGIATQTFTGIGNFDYVEIREIEAPKGYVLSDEVVKVTHEDFDEEYTYTFDYFNSLIETAALPQTGDTTNTTGFLALLTLSAFGGLIVIKKRKSEKN
;
A
#
# COMPACT_ATOMS: atom_id res chain seq x y z
N MET A 1 15.08 -10.05 24.27
CA MET A 1 14.58 -8.90 25.08
C MET A 1 15.68 -8.44 26.04
N ARG A 2 15.50 -7.27 26.69
CA ARG A 2 15.98 -6.83 28.03
C ARG A 2 16.84 -7.83 28.88
N LYS A 3 17.85 -7.42 29.67
CA LYS A 3 18.50 -6.10 29.91
C LYS A 3 19.74 -6.27 30.85
N LEU A 4 20.62 -5.26 30.89
CA LEU A 4 21.54 -4.86 31.98
C LEU A 4 22.69 -5.77 32.44
N ASN A 5 23.92 -5.23 32.38
CA ASN A 5 25.04 -5.56 33.27
C ASN A 5 24.86 -4.89 34.64
N LEU A 6 25.38 -5.47 35.74
CA LEU A 6 25.59 -4.77 37.02
C LEU A 6 26.57 -5.47 37.98
N LEU A 7 27.66 -4.76 38.32
CA LEU A 7 28.48 -4.76 39.56
C LEU A 7 29.10 -6.05 40.18
N THR A 8 30.30 -5.86 40.75
CA THR A 8 31.15 -6.90 41.36
C THR A 8 31.26 -6.85 42.90
N ILE A 9 30.86 -7.95 43.53
CA ILE A 9 31.47 -8.69 44.67
C ILE A 9 32.23 -7.92 45.80
N LYS A 10 31.69 -8.09 47.02
CA LYS A 10 32.38 -8.40 48.30
C LYS A 10 31.81 -9.76 48.79
N PRO A 11 32.29 -10.47 49.86
CA PRO A 11 33.25 -10.16 50.96
C PRO A 11 34.41 -11.21 51.09
N ILE A 12 35.48 -11.09 51.90
CA ILE A 12 35.66 -11.14 53.39
C ILE A 12 34.98 -12.32 54.12
N LYS A 13 35.76 -13.14 54.87
CA LYS A 13 35.30 -13.87 56.09
C LYS A 13 36.43 -14.51 56.95
N ARG A 14 36.52 -14.06 58.23
CA ARG A 14 36.73 -14.85 59.50
C ARG A 14 38.10 -15.54 59.74
N LEU A 15 38.49 -15.94 60.97
CA LEU A 15 37.75 -16.14 62.26
C LEU A 15 38.53 -15.62 63.53
N LEU A 16 37.86 -15.62 64.71
CA LEU A 16 38.21 -15.02 66.01
C LEU A 16 39.21 -15.82 66.91
N VAL A 17 39.71 -15.20 68.02
CA VAL A 17 39.49 -15.62 69.45
C VAL A 17 39.61 -14.44 70.50
N SER A 18 38.56 -14.26 71.33
CA SER A 18 38.30 -13.75 72.72
C SER A 18 39.16 -12.81 73.66
N LEU A 19 38.52 -11.70 74.15
CA LEU A 19 38.28 -11.15 75.55
C LEU A 19 39.32 -10.39 76.49
N MET A 20 38.82 -9.32 77.21
CA MET A 20 39.24 -8.64 78.52
C MET A 20 40.24 -7.41 78.59
N VAL A 21 40.35 -6.51 79.63
CA VAL A 21 39.38 -5.71 80.49
C VAL A 21 40.00 -4.61 81.49
N ILE A 22 39.42 -3.37 81.56
CA ILE A 22 39.20 -2.29 82.64
C ILE A 22 40.28 -1.64 83.59
N PHE A 23 40.31 -0.27 83.68
CA PHE A 23 40.43 0.68 84.87
C PHE A 23 40.65 2.20 84.43
N THR A 24 40.75 3.38 85.14
CA THR A 24 40.73 3.95 86.56
C THR A 24 40.48 5.51 86.58
N PHE A 25 40.18 6.23 87.71
CA PHE A 25 40.02 7.74 87.82
C PHE A 25 39.90 8.33 89.29
N LEU A 26 40.39 9.56 89.66
CA LEU A 26 39.85 10.55 90.70
C LEU A 26 40.81 11.62 91.35
N SER A 27 40.28 12.84 91.72
CA SER A 27 40.35 13.50 93.08
C SER A 27 40.26 15.07 93.16
N SER A 28 39.53 15.64 94.17
CA SER A 28 39.74 16.92 94.93
C SER A 28 38.44 17.59 95.49
N ILE A 29 38.50 18.30 96.65
CA ILE A 29 37.38 18.91 97.43
C ILE A 29 37.86 20.22 98.15
N SER A 30 36.95 21.14 98.56
CA SER A 30 37.27 22.41 99.28
C SER A 30 36.28 22.79 100.42
N VAL A 31 36.62 23.81 101.25
CA VAL A 31 35.95 24.17 102.54
C VAL A 31 35.79 25.70 102.71
N SER A 32 34.91 26.17 103.62
CA SER A 32 34.40 27.57 103.75
C SER A 32 34.81 28.34 105.04
N ASN A 33 34.52 29.66 105.08
CA ASN A 33 34.94 30.64 106.12
C ASN A 33 33.80 31.11 107.07
N ILE A 34 34.19 31.80 108.16
CA ILE A 34 33.33 32.37 109.22
C ILE A 34 33.29 33.91 109.13
N ASP A 35 32.13 34.54 109.43
CA ASP A 35 31.94 36.00 109.51
C ASP A 35 32.20 36.55 110.94
N VAL A 36 32.58 37.83 111.05
CA VAL A 36 32.89 38.53 112.32
C VAL A 36 31.83 39.57 112.65
N LEU A 37 31.33 39.59 113.89
CA LEU A 37 30.41 40.62 114.39
C LEU A 37 31.13 41.95 114.67
N ALA A 38 30.55 43.06 114.20
CA ALA A 38 31.04 44.42 114.45
C ALA A 38 30.55 44.99 115.79
N ALA A 39 31.12 46.11 116.22
CA ALA A 39 30.62 46.87 117.37
C ALA A 39 29.38 47.72 117.00
N PRO A 40 28.56 48.16 117.98
CA PRO A 40 27.50 49.16 117.75
C PRO A 40 28.06 50.50 117.24
N VAL A 41 27.30 51.21 116.41
CA VAL A 41 27.69 52.51 115.83
C VAL A 41 27.55 53.61 116.86
N GLY A 42 28.60 54.44 117.02
CA GLY A 42 28.63 55.52 118.01
C GLY A 42 27.68 56.66 117.66
N ASN A 43 27.73 57.14 116.42
CA ASN A 43 26.85 58.19 115.92
C ASN A 43 26.45 57.95 114.45
N VAL A 44 25.15 58.03 114.17
CA VAL A 44 24.61 58.07 112.81
C VAL A 44 24.19 59.50 112.48
N SER A 45 24.88 60.10 111.52
CA SER A 45 24.53 61.39 110.91
C SER A 45 24.03 61.19 109.48
N VAL A 46 23.18 62.11 109.02
CA VAL A 46 22.54 62.05 107.71
C VAL A 46 22.65 63.39 107.01
N VAL A 47 22.99 63.36 105.72
CA VAL A 47 23.09 64.54 104.85
C VAL A 47 22.10 64.34 103.71
N LYS A 48 21.01 65.11 103.72
CA LYS A 48 19.99 65.12 102.66
C LYS A 48 20.65 65.37 101.31
N THR A 49 20.38 64.53 100.32
CA THR A 49 20.98 64.69 98.97
C THR A 49 20.19 65.65 98.09
N GLY A 50 19.00 66.09 98.52
CA GLY A 50 18.02 66.83 97.70
C GLY A 50 17.26 65.94 96.70
N TYR A 51 17.58 64.66 96.63
CA TYR A 51 16.87 63.69 95.78
C TYR A 51 15.77 63.00 96.57
N THR A 52 14.59 62.90 95.95
CA THR A 52 13.41 62.22 96.48
C THR A 52 12.95 61.13 95.53
N PHE A 53 12.23 60.16 96.05
CA PHE A 53 11.53 59.18 95.25
C PHE A 53 10.19 58.79 95.88
N SER A 54 9.23 58.51 95.02
CA SER A 54 7.97 57.88 95.39
C SER A 54 8.04 56.40 95.06
N TRP A 55 7.45 55.56 95.90
CA TRP A 55 7.41 54.12 95.66
C TRP A 55 6.10 53.49 96.09
N GLU A 56 5.79 52.37 95.44
CA GLU A 56 4.61 51.56 95.68
C GLU A 56 5.02 50.07 95.77
N SER A 57 4.15 49.29 96.39
CA SER A 57 4.30 47.84 96.54
C SER A 57 3.17 47.13 95.81
N ASP A 58 3.49 46.14 94.97
CA ASP A 58 2.49 45.39 94.19
C ASP A 58 1.53 44.55 95.07
N THR A 59 1.82 44.40 96.37
CA THR A 59 1.12 43.53 97.32
C THR A 59 0.84 44.26 98.64
N PRO A 60 -0.36 44.14 99.24
CA PRO A 60 -0.65 44.70 100.57
C PRO A 60 0.30 44.17 101.64
N ILE A 61 1.05 45.07 102.30
CA ILE A 61 2.03 44.71 103.36
C ILE A 61 1.41 44.79 104.77
N ASN A 62 0.09 44.89 104.89
CA ASN A 62 -0.63 45.07 106.16
C ASN A 62 -1.91 44.20 106.18
N PRO A 63 -2.24 43.52 107.30
CA PRO A 63 -3.41 42.64 107.40
C PRO A 63 -4.78 43.31 107.24
N ALA A 64 -4.86 44.65 107.18
CA ALA A 64 -6.05 45.38 106.74
C ALA A 64 -6.26 45.36 105.20
N ASN A 65 -5.37 44.71 104.43
CA ASN A 65 -5.41 44.56 102.98
C ASN A 65 -5.53 45.88 102.19
N GLN A 66 -4.82 46.92 102.63
CA GLN A 66 -4.58 48.12 101.84
C GLN A 66 -3.17 48.11 101.25
N ILE A 67 -3.04 48.56 100.00
CA ILE A 67 -1.76 48.78 99.33
C ILE A 67 -1.07 49.97 99.98
N MET A 68 0.21 49.85 100.30
CA MET A 68 1.02 50.95 100.82
C MET A 68 1.80 51.63 99.70
N SER A 69 1.73 52.96 99.71
CA SER A 69 2.52 53.87 98.87
C SER A 69 3.14 54.98 99.72
N ALA A 70 4.32 55.42 99.33
CA ALA A 70 5.00 56.57 99.93
C ALA A 70 5.39 57.55 98.82
N TYR A 71 4.81 58.75 98.84
CA TYR A 71 5.07 59.77 97.83
C TYR A 71 6.06 60.81 98.36
N GLY A 72 7.14 61.05 97.62
CA GLY A 72 8.14 62.08 97.94
C GLY A 72 9.11 61.74 99.09
N TYR A 73 9.46 60.47 99.29
CA TYR A 73 10.44 60.06 100.30
C TYR A 73 11.84 60.62 99.99
N GLU A 74 12.51 61.23 100.97
CA GLU A 74 13.78 61.94 100.77
C GLU A 74 15.01 61.07 101.08
N LEU A 75 15.97 61.04 100.15
CA LEU A 75 17.21 60.30 100.30
C LEU A 75 18.28 61.13 101.01
N SER A 76 19.14 60.45 101.76
CA SER A 76 20.28 61.03 102.45
C SER A 76 21.51 60.16 102.28
N LYS A 77 22.69 60.78 102.15
CA LYS A 77 23.97 60.11 102.45
C LYS A 77 24.04 59.90 103.95
N ILE A 78 24.31 58.67 104.37
CA ILE A 78 24.39 58.29 105.78
C ILE A 78 25.86 58.04 106.11
N TYR A 79 26.28 58.44 107.31
CA TYR A 79 27.63 58.21 107.80
C TYR A 79 27.55 57.49 109.16
N ALA A 80 28.16 56.31 109.21
CA ALA A 80 28.40 55.57 110.44
C ALA A 80 29.85 55.85 110.85
N ASP A 81 30.01 56.60 111.94
CA ASP A 81 31.33 56.98 112.50
C ASP A 81 32.32 57.54 111.44
N GLY A 82 31.79 58.31 110.49
CA GLY A 82 32.55 59.00 109.42
C GLY A 82 32.77 58.20 108.13
N ILE A 83 32.49 56.89 108.11
CA ILE A 83 32.52 56.10 106.88
C ILE A 83 31.19 56.27 106.14
N LEU A 84 31.26 56.56 104.83
CA LEU A 84 30.08 56.59 103.95
C LEU A 84 29.41 55.21 103.95
N THR A 85 28.16 55.17 104.42
CA THR A 85 27.39 53.95 104.58
C THR A 85 26.04 54.10 103.87
N THR A 86 25.58 53.01 103.27
CA THR A 86 24.34 53.00 102.49
C THR A 86 23.16 52.56 103.37
N CYS A 87 21.96 53.06 103.06
CA CYS A 87 20.69 52.63 103.66
C CYS A 87 20.27 51.25 103.12
N PHE A 88 19.54 50.48 103.93
CA PHE A 88 19.01 49.16 103.60
C PHE A 88 17.49 49.00 103.80
N ASP A 89 16.73 50.01 104.24
CA ASP A 89 15.27 49.95 104.40
C ASP A 89 14.61 51.33 104.13
N PRO A 90 13.75 51.48 103.10
CA PRO A 90 13.06 52.72 102.77
C PRO A 90 11.68 52.89 103.46
N THR A 91 11.21 51.91 104.24
CA THR A 91 9.85 51.91 104.81
C THR A 91 9.72 52.70 106.11
N VAL A 92 10.82 52.80 106.87
CA VAL A 92 10.95 53.62 108.09
C VAL A 92 11.95 54.74 107.88
N VAL A 93 11.79 55.85 108.62
CA VAL A 93 12.74 56.97 108.59
C VAL A 93 13.96 56.71 109.47
N VAL A 94 15.12 57.23 109.06
CA VAL A 94 16.37 57.08 109.81
C VAL A 94 16.41 58.01 111.02
N LEU A 95 16.36 57.41 112.22
CA LEU A 95 16.47 58.11 113.50
C LEU A 95 17.94 58.45 113.81
N THR A 96 18.29 59.72 113.73
CA THR A 96 19.65 60.23 114.00
C THR A 96 20.15 59.96 115.42
N GLY A 97 21.46 60.10 115.61
CA GLY A 97 22.13 59.79 116.88
C GLY A 97 22.39 58.30 117.09
N GLY A 98 22.94 57.95 118.26
CA GLY A 98 23.39 56.59 118.56
C GLY A 98 22.27 55.54 118.76
N GLY A 99 22.69 54.34 119.16
CA GLY A 99 21.80 53.21 119.44
C GLY A 99 21.58 52.25 118.28
N TYR A 100 22.50 52.20 117.31
CA TYR A 100 22.51 51.19 116.25
C TYR A 100 23.46 50.04 116.60
N ASN A 101 23.00 48.80 116.52
CA ASN A 101 23.82 47.61 116.78
C ASN A 101 24.30 46.99 115.45
N SER A 102 25.32 46.14 115.50
CA SER A 102 25.71 45.35 114.32
C SER A 102 24.64 44.32 113.99
N ASP A 103 24.34 44.18 112.69
CA ASP A 103 23.27 43.30 112.22
C ASP A 103 23.78 42.30 111.18
N PRO A 104 23.81 40.98 111.48
CA PRO A 104 24.21 39.96 110.52
C PRO A 104 23.17 39.68 109.42
N ALA A 105 21.95 40.23 109.49
CA ALA A 105 20.79 39.82 108.69
C ALA A 105 20.78 40.22 107.20
N ILE A 106 21.93 40.24 106.51
CA ILE A 106 22.00 40.41 105.05
C ILE A 106 22.92 39.38 104.39
N GLU A 107 22.36 38.73 103.36
CA GLU A 107 22.90 37.59 102.64
C GLU A 107 24.30 37.81 102.03
N THR A 108 25.18 36.83 102.22
CA THR A 108 26.60 36.88 101.80
C THR A 108 26.78 36.97 100.27
N ALA A 109 25.87 36.42 99.46
CA ALA A 109 25.97 36.51 98.00
C ALA A 109 25.76 37.95 97.51
N THR A 110 24.67 38.58 97.96
CA THR A 110 24.37 40.00 97.73
C THR A 110 25.49 40.90 98.23
N ARG A 111 26.02 40.64 99.44
CA ARG A 111 27.18 41.35 100.02
C ARG A 111 28.42 41.27 99.11
N LYS A 112 28.73 40.09 98.55
CA LYS A 112 29.86 39.88 97.62
C LYS A 112 29.65 40.55 96.25
N ARG A 113 28.42 40.55 95.71
CA ARG A 113 28.08 41.26 94.46
C ARG A 113 28.28 42.76 94.63
N LEU A 114 27.68 43.35 95.68
CA LEU A 114 27.83 44.76 96.01
C LEU A 114 29.30 45.13 96.27
N ALA A 115 30.08 44.26 96.92
CA ALA A 115 31.51 44.49 97.09
C ALA A 115 32.31 44.46 95.77
N ARG A 116 32.09 43.50 94.86
CA ARG A 116 32.80 43.49 93.55
C ARG A 116 32.39 44.69 92.68
N LEU A 117 31.13 45.12 92.75
CA LEU A 117 30.64 46.36 92.14
C LEU A 117 31.32 47.59 92.74
N ALA A 118 31.33 47.74 94.07
CA ALA A 118 31.91 48.87 94.77
C ALA A 118 33.44 49.01 94.55
N VAL A 119 34.17 47.90 94.45
CA VAL A 119 35.62 47.88 94.17
C VAL A 119 35.92 48.23 92.71
N ALA A 120 35.13 47.74 91.75
CA ALA A 120 35.37 48.03 90.33
C ALA A 120 34.83 49.40 89.87
N ASN A 121 33.92 50.00 90.64
CA ASN A 121 33.36 51.33 90.37
C ASN A 121 33.85 52.43 91.29
N ASP A 122 34.65 52.08 92.31
CA ASP A 122 35.20 52.99 93.32
C ASP A 122 34.12 53.83 94.04
N ILE A 123 33.21 53.18 94.77
CA ILE A 123 32.04 53.82 95.40
C ILE A 123 32.35 55.09 96.23
N ASN A 124 33.56 55.19 96.77
CA ASN A 124 34.01 56.32 97.59
C ASN A 124 34.22 57.62 96.80
N SER A 125 34.30 57.57 95.46
CA SER A 125 34.46 58.76 94.59
C SER A 125 33.18 59.16 93.82
N MET A 126 32.02 58.59 94.18
CA MET A 126 30.73 58.89 93.52
C MET A 126 30.12 60.25 93.92
N SER A 127 29.59 60.98 92.93
CA SER A 127 28.80 62.21 93.11
C SER A 127 27.48 61.94 93.84
N ASP A 128 26.80 62.98 94.32
CA ASP A 128 25.55 62.83 95.09
C ASP A 128 24.42 62.18 94.28
N GLU A 129 24.29 62.52 93.00
CA GLU A 129 23.29 61.90 92.11
C GLU A 129 23.67 60.46 91.74
N ALA A 130 24.95 60.19 91.42
CA ALA A 130 25.42 58.82 91.14
C ALA A 130 25.32 57.91 92.38
N TYR A 131 25.54 58.47 93.57
CA TYR A 131 25.32 57.78 94.84
C TYR A 131 23.83 57.60 95.14
N ALA A 132 22.97 58.59 94.87
CA ALA A 132 21.51 58.42 94.99
C ALA A 132 21.00 57.35 94.03
N ALA A 133 21.52 57.29 92.79
CA ALA A 133 21.25 56.23 91.84
C ALA A 133 21.75 54.86 92.33
N PHE A 134 22.97 54.78 92.89
CA PHE A 134 23.48 53.56 93.52
C PHE A 134 22.64 53.13 94.73
N GLN A 135 22.17 54.07 95.55
CA GLN A 135 21.35 53.84 96.74
C GLN A 135 19.93 53.34 96.38
N ILE A 136 19.30 53.92 95.34
CA ILE A 136 18.04 53.41 94.79
C ILE A 136 18.26 52.03 94.16
N TYR A 137 19.35 51.82 93.41
CA TYR A 137 19.64 50.52 92.82
C TYR A 137 19.93 49.46 93.89
N GLN A 138 20.57 49.82 95.00
CA GLN A 138 20.76 48.94 96.14
C GLN A 138 19.42 48.59 96.79
N HIS A 139 18.51 49.54 96.98
CA HIS A 139 17.14 49.24 97.43
C HIS A 139 16.38 48.35 96.42
N GLN A 140 16.55 48.56 95.11
CA GLN A 140 15.99 47.66 94.09
C GLN A 140 16.57 46.25 94.21
N ILE A 141 17.90 46.10 94.33
CA ILE A 141 18.57 44.80 94.55
C ILE A 141 18.03 44.09 95.80
N MET A 142 17.69 44.83 96.86
CA MET A 142 17.25 44.26 98.14
C MET A 142 15.75 43.96 98.24
N PHE A 143 14.88 44.81 97.68
CA PHE A 143 13.42 44.70 97.85
C PHE A 143 12.65 44.21 96.61
N SER A 144 13.18 44.37 95.39
CA SER A 144 12.44 43.98 94.17
C SER A 144 12.12 42.49 94.12
N ALA A 145 13.02 41.65 94.64
CA ALA A 145 12.86 40.19 94.67
C ALA A 145 11.88 39.67 95.74
N SER A 146 11.49 40.50 96.71
CA SER A 146 10.75 40.06 97.91
C SER A 146 9.39 40.74 98.12
N HIS A 147 9.22 41.99 97.70
CA HIS A 147 8.03 42.80 98.00
C HIS A 147 7.46 43.58 96.79
N GLY A 148 7.88 43.25 95.56
CA GLY A 148 7.39 43.93 94.35
C GLY A 148 7.65 45.43 94.35
N PHE A 149 8.81 45.85 94.87
CA PHE A 149 9.15 47.25 95.11
C PHE A 149 9.36 48.03 93.80
N ARG A 150 8.48 49.00 93.52
CA ARG A 150 8.54 49.84 92.32
C ARG A 150 8.73 51.31 92.69
N VAL A 151 9.74 51.94 92.10
CA VAL A 151 9.90 53.39 92.12
C VAL A 151 8.90 53.99 91.12
N THR A 152 7.89 54.69 91.61
CA THR A 152 6.82 55.28 90.80
C THR A 152 7.11 56.71 90.35
N ALA A 153 7.99 57.42 91.07
CA ALA A 153 8.58 58.68 90.63
C ALA A 153 9.95 58.91 91.30
N THR A 154 10.84 59.68 90.68
CA THR A 154 12.04 60.23 91.34
C THR A 154 12.55 61.44 90.56
N ASN A 155 13.32 62.31 91.21
CA ASN A 155 14.06 63.40 90.57
C ASN A 155 15.53 63.04 90.25
N VAL A 156 15.97 61.80 90.45
CA VAL A 156 17.28 61.30 89.98
C VAL A 156 17.25 61.13 88.47
N ASN A 157 18.11 61.84 87.74
CA ASN A 157 18.13 61.80 86.28
C ASN A 157 18.74 60.48 85.77
N ASN A 158 18.03 59.78 84.89
CA ASN A 158 18.50 58.57 84.21
C ASN A 158 19.10 57.49 85.13
N LEU A 159 18.37 57.12 86.18
CA LEU A 159 18.70 56.03 87.12
C LEU A 159 19.24 54.77 86.42
N GLN A 160 18.55 54.29 85.36
CA GLN A 160 18.93 53.08 84.64
C GLN A 160 20.27 53.20 83.89
N GLY A 161 20.64 54.41 83.45
CA GLY A 161 21.93 54.69 82.82
C GLY A 161 23.11 54.44 83.76
N TYR A 162 23.01 54.89 85.02
CA TYR A 162 24.02 54.62 86.04
C TYR A 162 24.15 53.13 86.36
N ILE A 163 23.02 52.44 86.53
CA ILE A 163 22.96 50.99 86.80
C ILE A 163 23.75 50.20 85.76
N ASN A 164 23.50 50.46 84.47
CA ASN A 164 24.14 49.73 83.37
C ASN A 164 25.67 49.98 83.31
N GLN A 165 26.14 51.18 83.69
CA GLN A 165 27.57 51.49 83.73
C GLN A 165 28.30 50.74 84.85
N PHE A 166 27.65 50.52 85.99
CA PHE A 166 28.29 49.90 87.14
C PHE A 166 28.63 48.40 86.91
N GLU A 167 27.71 47.63 86.31
CA GLU A 167 27.95 46.22 85.99
C GLU A 167 29.00 46.02 84.87
N ALA A 168 29.07 46.94 83.90
CA ALA A 168 30.03 46.88 82.80
C ALA A 168 31.50 47.01 83.27
N LYS A 169 31.78 47.98 84.15
CA LYS A 169 33.11 48.17 84.77
C LYS A 169 33.54 46.96 85.59
N ALA A 170 32.62 46.39 86.37
CA ALA A 170 32.87 45.19 87.17
C ALA A 170 33.22 43.97 86.30
N THR A 171 32.50 43.77 85.19
CA THR A 171 32.76 42.67 84.26
C THR A 171 34.16 42.75 83.65
N SER A 172 34.55 43.93 83.13
CA SER A 172 35.85 44.11 82.47
C SER A 172 37.04 43.88 83.41
N PHE A 173 37.04 44.48 84.61
CA PHE A 173 38.20 44.51 85.49
C PHE A 173 38.70 43.12 85.92
N TRP A 174 37.81 42.15 86.13
CA TRP A 174 38.16 40.82 86.65
C TRP A 174 38.59 39.80 85.57
N THR A 175 38.72 40.21 84.30
CA THR A 175 39.12 39.34 83.19
C THR A 175 40.56 38.79 83.36
N LYS A 176 40.75 37.49 83.07
CA LYS A 176 42.03 36.76 83.09
C LYS A 176 42.62 36.65 81.68
N PRO A 177 43.95 36.70 81.48
CA PRO A 177 44.54 36.47 80.16
C PRO A 177 44.32 35.01 79.72
N THR A 178 44.17 34.78 78.43
CA THR A 178 44.13 33.44 77.80
C THR A 178 45.13 33.38 76.66
N PHE A 179 45.83 32.26 76.50
CA PHE A 179 46.79 32.06 75.39
C PHE A 179 46.35 30.89 74.52
N ASN A 180 46.62 30.95 73.22
CA ASN A 180 46.67 29.77 72.37
C ASN A 180 48.13 29.30 72.30
N LEU A 181 48.38 28.05 72.74
CA LEU A 181 49.72 27.46 72.80
C LEU A 181 50.06 26.56 71.59
N GLY A 182 49.09 26.36 70.68
CA GLY A 182 49.24 25.44 69.55
C GLY A 182 49.35 23.99 70.03
N ASP A 183 50.39 23.29 69.56
CA ASP A 183 50.73 21.93 69.99
C ASP A 183 51.35 21.86 71.40
N GLY A 184 51.72 23.00 71.98
CA GLY A 184 52.40 23.10 73.26
C GLY A 184 53.84 22.61 73.26
N LYS A 185 54.43 22.25 72.10
CA LYS A 185 55.78 21.70 72.03
C LYS A 185 56.80 22.77 71.65
N ILE A 186 58.06 22.55 71.99
CA ILE A 186 59.19 23.40 71.62
C ILE A 186 60.43 22.51 71.38
N THR A 187 61.04 22.65 70.21
CA THR A 187 62.21 21.82 69.83
C THR A 187 63.46 22.37 70.52
N VAL A 188 64.40 21.51 70.89
CA VAL A 188 65.66 21.90 71.54
C VAL A 188 66.34 23.11 70.88
N GLY A 189 66.43 24.21 71.63
CA GLY A 189 67.08 25.47 71.19
C GLY A 189 66.15 26.48 70.51
N GLU A 190 64.86 26.18 70.40
CA GLU A 190 63.84 27.07 69.83
C GLU A 190 63.41 28.16 70.84
N THR A 191 62.83 29.25 70.34
CA THR A 191 62.21 30.32 71.14
C THR A 191 60.83 30.65 70.58
N LYS A 192 59.77 30.45 71.40
CA LYS A 192 58.37 30.70 71.02
C LYS A 192 57.77 31.91 71.76
N LYS A 193 56.74 32.50 71.16
CA LYS A 193 55.98 33.64 71.71
C LYS A 193 54.47 33.38 71.58
N PHE A 194 53.73 33.68 72.64
CA PHE A 194 52.31 33.38 72.77
C PHE A 194 51.54 34.66 73.10
N ASN A 195 50.60 35.05 72.24
CA ASN A 195 49.81 36.28 72.41
C ASN A 195 48.53 36.00 73.21
N ALA A 196 48.11 36.96 74.04
CA ALA A 196 46.89 36.89 74.84
C ALA A 196 45.67 37.11 73.95
N THR A 197 44.86 36.07 73.76
CA THR A 197 43.79 36.00 72.74
C THR A 197 42.55 36.82 73.07
N ASN A 198 42.38 37.25 74.33
CA ASN A 198 41.19 37.95 74.81
C ASN A 198 41.45 39.43 75.18
N GLY A 199 42.48 40.05 74.62
CA GLY A 199 42.73 41.50 74.74
C GLY A 199 43.27 41.96 76.11
N VAL A 200 43.59 41.05 77.03
CA VAL A 200 44.20 41.39 78.33
C VAL A 200 45.67 41.78 78.11
N THR A 201 45.92 43.08 77.96
CA THR A 201 47.26 43.65 77.73
C THR A 201 48.07 43.88 79.01
N SER A 202 47.41 44.01 80.18
CA SER A 202 48.03 44.42 81.44
C SER A 202 47.23 44.02 82.69
N GLY A 203 47.76 44.33 83.88
CA GLY A 203 47.11 44.06 85.17
C GLY A 203 47.34 42.65 85.74
N TRP A 204 48.28 41.91 85.15
CA TRP A 204 48.71 40.56 85.51
C TRP A 204 50.24 40.46 85.45
N ASP A 205 50.85 39.84 86.47
CA ASP A 205 52.32 39.72 86.64
C ASP A 205 52.76 38.24 86.74
N VAL A 206 54.00 37.89 86.36
CA VAL A 206 54.54 36.50 86.39
C VAL A 206 54.96 36.08 87.81
N PHE A 207 54.69 34.82 88.18
CA PHE A 207 54.87 34.28 89.55
C PHE A 207 55.81 33.06 89.66
N LYS A 208 55.98 32.24 88.61
CA LYS A 208 56.80 30.99 88.63
C LYS A 208 57.18 30.55 87.21
N GLN A 209 58.33 29.85 87.04
CA GLN A 209 58.74 29.14 85.80
C GLN A 209 59.62 27.89 86.09
N SER A 210 59.81 27.00 85.10
CA SER A 210 60.69 25.80 85.17
C SER A 210 62.20 26.06 85.01
N THR A 211 63.03 25.08 85.44
CA THR A 211 64.48 25.01 85.21
C THR A 211 64.83 24.91 83.72
N GLY A 212 65.95 25.53 83.29
CA GLY A 212 66.39 25.52 81.88
C GLY A 212 65.58 26.45 80.96
N VAL A 213 64.53 27.09 81.48
CA VAL A 213 63.56 27.89 80.74
C VAL A 213 63.58 29.33 81.23
N THR A 214 63.33 30.29 80.32
CA THR A 214 63.19 31.73 80.63
C THR A 214 61.85 32.23 80.11
N ALA A 215 61.08 32.94 80.94
CA ALA A 215 59.77 33.47 80.55
C ALA A 215 59.47 34.89 81.07
N SER A 216 58.60 35.62 80.36
CA SER A 216 58.12 36.95 80.74
C SER A 216 56.77 37.29 80.07
N PHE A 217 55.91 38.07 80.74
CA PHE A 217 54.64 38.56 80.20
C PHE A 217 54.58 40.09 80.21
N SER A 218 54.35 40.72 79.06
CA SER A 218 54.12 42.17 78.93
C SER A 218 53.37 42.52 77.64
N ASN A 219 52.60 43.61 77.63
CA ASN A 219 51.82 44.08 76.47
C ASN A 219 50.92 43.00 75.83
N GLY A 220 50.47 42.02 76.62
CA GLY A 220 49.69 40.87 76.13
C GLY A 220 50.50 39.73 75.50
N VAL A 221 51.82 39.67 75.64
CA VAL A 221 52.67 38.62 75.04
C VAL A 221 53.50 37.87 76.10
N LEU A 222 53.47 36.54 76.06
CA LEU A 222 54.31 35.62 76.83
C LEU A 222 55.43 35.03 75.95
N THR A 223 56.70 35.16 76.33
CA THR A 223 57.86 34.60 75.58
C THR A 223 58.48 33.42 76.33
N VAL A 224 58.98 32.38 75.64
CA VAL A 224 59.59 31.16 76.23
C VAL A 224 60.72 30.58 75.35
N THR A 225 61.81 30.07 75.96
CA THR A 225 62.98 29.43 75.30
C THR A 225 63.43 28.18 76.08
N ASN A 226 63.99 27.15 75.41
CA ASN A 226 64.49 25.91 76.04
C ASN A 226 65.87 25.43 75.48
N ASN A 227 66.36 24.28 75.96
CA ASN A 227 67.61 23.63 75.49
C ASN A 227 67.59 22.08 75.63
N ASN A 228 68.68 21.40 75.22
CA ASN A 228 68.78 19.92 75.23
C ASN A 228 68.82 19.29 76.64
N THR A 229 69.17 20.08 77.65
CA THR A 229 69.15 19.69 79.06
C THR A 229 67.84 20.04 79.77
N THR A 230 66.86 20.60 79.06
CA THR A 230 65.50 20.81 79.58
C THR A 230 64.74 19.48 79.57
N ASP A 231 64.02 19.19 80.66
CA ASP A 231 63.15 18.01 80.76
C ASP A 231 61.98 18.07 79.76
N GLU A 232 61.23 16.97 79.64
CA GLU A 232 60.14 16.85 78.68
C GLU A 232 58.97 17.81 78.94
N ASN A 233 58.81 18.38 80.14
CA ASN A 233 57.66 19.22 80.52
C ASN A 233 58.07 20.55 81.19
N ILE A 234 57.32 21.62 80.92
CA ILE A 234 57.62 23.02 81.28
C ILE A 234 56.36 23.69 81.89
N GLU A 235 56.49 24.48 82.97
CA GLU A 235 55.40 25.17 83.70
C GLU A 235 55.70 26.68 83.90
N ILE A 236 54.68 27.55 83.83
CA ILE A 236 54.71 29.01 84.09
C ILE A 236 53.41 29.46 84.81
N GLN A 237 53.41 30.51 85.66
CA GLN A 237 52.20 31.05 86.34
C GLN A 237 52.10 32.59 86.41
N LEU A 238 50.86 33.14 86.49
CA LEU A 238 50.49 34.57 86.54
C LEU A 238 49.49 34.93 87.70
N VAL A 239 49.40 36.21 88.11
CA VAL A 239 48.51 36.72 89.20
C VAL A 239 47.92 38.14 88.97
N LYS A 240 46.69 38.41 89.47
CA LYS A 240 45.91 39.66 89.29
C LYS A 240 46.21 40.79 90.31
N LYS A 241 46.14 42.05 89.86
CA LYS A 241 46.35 43.29 90.64
C LYS A 241 45.04 43.96 91.10
N VAL A 242 44.91 44.34 92.39
CA VAL A 242 43.63 44.83 93.00
C VAL A 242 43.69 46.11 93.86
N GLY A 243 44.87 46.66 94.14
CA GLY A 243 45.02 47.96 94.84
C GLY A 243 44.55 47.99 96.31
N GLY A 244 44.13 49.17 96.78
CA GLY A 244 43.86 49.49 98.19
C GLY A 244 42.60 48.85 98.81
N TYR A 245 41.79 48.15 98.02
CA TYR A 245 40.54 47.52 98.46
C TYR A 245 40.71 46.19 99.22
N LYS A 246 41.93 45.86 99.66
CA LYS A 246 42.33 44.54 100.20
C LYS A 246 41.84 44.29 101.66
N ARG A 247 40.52 44.24 101.90
CA ARG A 247 39.85 44.21 103.24
C ARG A 247 38.42 43.58 103.22
N PRO A 248 37.72 43.36 104.36
CA PRO A 248 36.34 42.79 104.40
C PRO A 248 35.18 43.83 104.35
N SER A 249 33.93 43.41 104.64
CA SER A 249 32.63 44.15 104.50
C SER A 249 31.69 43.96 105.72
N LEU A 250 30.83 44.94 106.11
CA LEU A 250 30.12 45.04 107.43
C LEU A 250 28.70 45.70 107.40
N ASN A 251 27.80 45.46 108.40
CA ASN A 251 26.37 45.92 108.46
C ASN A 251 25.80 46.26 109.89
N TYR A 252 24.68 47.03 110.01
CA TYR A 252 24.06 47.54 111.29
C TYR A 252 22.51 47.78 111.26
N ASN A 253 21.81 47.87 112.43
CA ASN A 253 20.36 48.14 112.60
C ASN A 253 19.95 49.01 113.84
N LYS A 254 18.69 49.49 113.93
CA LYS A 254 18.07 50.13 115.13
C LYS A 254 16.54 50.05 115.10
N VAL A 255 15.88 49.85 116.25
CA VAL A 255 14.40 49.77 116.35
C VAL A 255 13.75 51.10 115.93
N GLN A 256 12.66 51.02 115.14
CA GLN A 256 11.98 52.16 114.50
C GLN A 256 12.89 53.00 113.58
N SER A 257 13.96 52.40 113.03
CA SER A 257 14.93 53.06 112.14
C SER A 257 15.50 52.11 111.09
N GLN A 258 16.22 52.68 110.12
CA GLN A 258 16.80 51.98 108.96
C GLN A 258 18.05 51.13 109.30
N GLN A 259 18.39 50.17 108.44
CA GLN A 259 19.64 49.38 108.46
C GLN A 259 20.76 50.01 107.58
N LEU A 260 22.04 49.67 107.82
CA LEU A 260 23.24 50.32 107.20
C LEU A 260 24.40 49.34 106.84
N GLY A 261 25.29 49.62 105.84
CA GLY A 261 26.50 48.78 105.55
C GLY A 261 27.66 49.30 104.62
N ILE A 262 28.78 48.54 104.54
CA ILE A 262 30.17 48.89 104.06
C ILE A 262 30.91 47.72 103.31
N PHE A 263 31.86 47.96 102.36
CA PHE A 263 32.45 46.94 101.43
C PHE A 263 34.02 46.78 101.30
N GLY A 264 34.49 45.60 100.78
CA GLY A 264 35.90 45.25 100.41
C GLY A 264 36.15 43.81 99.84
N ILE A 265 37.37 43.48 99.35
CA ILE A 265 37.82 42.14 98.81
C ILE A 265 39.19 41.69 99.39
N SER A 266 39.48 40.39 99.63
CA SER A 266 40.75 39.95 100.26
C SER A 266 41.80 39.22 99.39
N ASP A 267 41.42 38.34 98.45
CA ASP A 267 42.35 37.45 97.72
C ASP A 267 42.22 37.56 96.18
N PRO A 268 43.30 37.84 95.41
CA PRO A 268 43.25 37.97 93.94
C PRO A 268 43.48 36.67 93.13
N ASP A 269 42.81 36.58 91.99
CA ASP A 269 42.90 35.49 91.01
C ASP A 269 44.33 35.20 90.44
N ARG A 270 44.57 33.94 90.05
CA ARG A 270 45.80 33.42 89.40
C ARG A 270 45.50 32.59 88.14
N PHE A 271 46.54 32.29 87.33
CA PHE A 271 46.43 31.53 86.05
C PHE A 271 47.75 30.82 85.62
N PRO A 272 47.77 29.52 85.24
CA PRO A 272 48.96 28.78 84.81
C PRO A 272 49.09 28.51 83.28
N VAL A 273 50.27 28.11 82.80
CA VAL A 273 50.63 27.77 81.40
C VAL A 273 51.66 26.62 81.36
N ASN A 274 51.58 25.66 80.41
CA ASN A 274 52.49 24.50 80.31
C ASN A 274 52.95 24.17 78.86
N LEU A 275 54.13 23.56 78.66
CA LEU A 275 54.74 23.19 77.35
C LEU A 275 55.62 21.89 77.39
N GLN A 276 56.12 21.39 76.25
CA GLN A 276 56.90 20.12 76.07
C GLN A 276 58.20 20.19 75.21
N ASN A 277 59.14 19.22 75.33
CA ASN A 277 60.47 19.18 74.64
C ASN A 277 60.76 17.90 73.78
N LEU A 278 61.67 17.93 72.78
CA LEU A 278 61.93 16.85 71.77
C LEU A 278 63.44 16.62 71.40
N ARG A 279 63.85 15.40 70.97
CA ARG A 279 65.29 14.96 70.77
C ARG A 279 65.59 14.23 69.42
N TYR A 280 66.86 13.83 69.18
CA TYR A 280 67.43 13.17 67.97
C TYR A 280 67.13 11.66 67.82
N GLY A 281 67.35 11.05 66.63
CA GLY A 281 67.13 9.61 66.33
C GLY A 281 68.17 8.97 65.37
N SER A 282 67.87 7.81 64.76
CA SER A 282 68.82 6.99 63.96
C SER A 282 68.15 6.15 62.84
N LEU A 283 68.94 5.54 61.94
CA LEU A 283 68.50 4.77 60.75
C LEU A 283 69.36 3.51 60.53
N GLU A 284 68.73 2.35 60.27
CA GLU A 284 69.38 1.13 59.76
C GLU A 284 68.90 0.82 58.33
N ILE A 285 69.83 0.52 57.44
CA ILE A 285 69.59 0.11 56.05
C ILE A 285 70.01 -1.35 55.88
N ALA A 286 69.14 -2.16 55.28
CA ALA A 286 69.43 -3.50 54.81
C ALA A 286 69.27 -3.59 53.29
N LYS A 287 70.09 -4.41 52.63
CA LYS A 287 69.98 -4.72 51.19
C LYS A 287 69.73 -6.22 50.99
N MET A 288 68.77 -6.53 50.13
CA MET A 288 68.45 -7.88 49.67
C MET A 288 68.46 -7.99 48.14
N ASP A 289 68.56 -9.21 47.61
CA ASP A 289 68.12 -9.54 46.24
C ASP A 289 66.64 -9.98 46.22
N ASN A 290 66.08 -10.16 45.04
CA ASN A 290 64.72 -10.65 44.83
C ASN A 290 64.51 -12.12 45.24
N HIS A 291 65.55 -12.81 45.71
CA HIS A 291 65.50 -14.17 46.26
C HIS A 291 65.59 -14.19 47.80
N GLY A 292 65.70 -13.01 48.44
CA GLY A 292 65.76 -12.84 49.89
C GLY A 292 67.15 -12.92 50.51
N ASN A 293 68.21 -13.06 49.70
CA ASN A 293 69.59 -13.08 50.20
C ASN A 293 70.03 -11.68 50.58
N TYR A 294 70.74 -11.55 51.72
CA TYR A 294 71.37 -10.30 52.14
C TYR A 294 72.60 -10.00 51.27
N ILE A 295 72.75 -8.75 50.81
CA ILE A 295 73.77 -8.39 49.80
C ILE A 295 74.80 -7.42 50.37
N PRO A 296 76.08 -7.82 50.49
CA PRO A 296 77.17 -6.94 50.91
C PRO A 296 77.57 -5.95 49.80
N ASN A 297 78.46 -5.01 50.13
CA ASN A 297 79.11 -4.12 49.16
C ASN A 297 78.16 -3.23 48.34
N THR A 298 76.91 -3.04 48.79
CA THR A 298 75.94 -2.13 48.16
C THR A 298 75.99 -0.77 48.83
N SER A 299 76.08 0.31 48.05
CA SER A 299 76.30 1.67 48.57
C SER A 299 75.04 2.53 48.49
N PHE A 300 74.85 3.36 49.53
CA PHE A 300 73.76 4.31 49.67
C PHE A 300 74.26 5.71 50.05
N ASP A 301 73.75 6.73 49.36
CA ASP A 301 73.86 8.14 49.74
C ASP A 301 72.63 8.57 50.52
N ILE A 302 72.82 9.27 51.65
CA ILE A 302 71.72 9.74 52.50
C ILE A 302 71.78 11.27 52.63
N PHE A 303 70.64 11.94 52.55
CA PHE A 303 70.48 13.39 52.61
C PHE A 303 69.31 13.79 53.53
N TYR A 304 69.35 14.96 54.16
CA TYR A 304 68.16 15.57 54.74
C TYR A 304 67.21 16.06 53.63
N ASN A 305 65.90 15.80 53.74
CA ASN A 305 64.95 16.15 52.68
C ASN A 305 64.60 17.65 52.65
N ASP A 306 64.67 18.34 53.79
CA ASP A 306 64.24 19.74 53.92
C ASP A 306 65.23 20.76 53.31
N ASN A 307 66.51 20.40 53.21
CA ASN A 307 67.56 21.29 52.68
C ASN A 307 68.54 20.60 51.72
N GLY A 308 68.36 19.30 51.43
CA GLY A 308 69.22 18.53 50.53
C GLY A 308 70.63 18.23 51.04
N SER A 309 70.97 18.56 52.29
CA SER A 309 72.33 18.36 52.84
C SER A 309 72.66 16.88 52.97
N LYS A 310 73.78 16.45 52.39
CA LYS A 310 74.25 15.06 52.50
C LYS A 310 74.68 14.74 53.94
N ILE A 311 74.16 13.65 54.47
CA ILE A 311 74.50 13.07 55.78
C ILE A 311 75.76 12.20 55.63
N GLY A 312 75.82 11.40 54.56
CA GLY A 312 76.99 10.58 54.25
C GLY A 312 76.77 9.61 53.08
N SER A 313 77.77 8.77 52.84
CA SER A 313 77.71 7.57 51.99
C SER A 313 78.00 6.35 52.85
N TYR A 314 77.22 5.29 52.68
CA TYR A 314 77.23 4.11 53.55
C TYR A 314 77.10 2.83 52.72
N THR A 315 77.99 1.87 52.95
CA THR A 315 78.02 0.61 52.19
C THR A 315 77.66 -0.57 53.11
N THR A 316 76.91 -1.54 52.60
CA THR A 316 76.47 -2.71 53.38
C THR A 316 77.62 -3.66 53.72
N GLY A 317 77.66 -4.11 54.98
CA GLY A 317 78.60 -5.09 55.49
C GLY A 317 78.29 -6.52 55.02
N ALA A 318 79.04 -7.49 55.54
CA ALA A 318 78.91 -8.91 55.19
C ALA A 318 77.54 -9.53 55.53
N ASP A 319 76.76 -8.90 56.39
CA ASP A 319 75.38 -9.24 56.74
C ASP A 319 74.33 -8.51 55.88
N GLY A 320 74.77 -7.76 54.87
CA GLY A 320 73.92 -6.95 54.00
C GLY A 320 73.34 -5.70 54.67
N LYS A 321 73.90 -5.22 55.79
CA LYS A 321 73.37 -4.07 56.54
C LYS A 321 74.37 -2.94 56.77
N VAL A 322 73.86 -1.75 57.11
CA VAL A 322 74.63 -0.61 57.63
C VAL A 322 73.73 0.30 58.49
N LYS A 323 74.29 0.89 59.56
CA LYS A 323 73.56 1.75 60.51
C LYS A 323 74.16 3.15 60.62
N VAL A 324 73.31 4.15 60.81
CA VAL A 324 73.62 5.58 60.83
C VAL A 324 72.93 6.24 62.04
N ASP A 325 73.72 6.89 62.89
CA ASP A 325 73.28 7.44 64.18
C ASP A 325 73.30 8.99 64.22
N GLN A 326 72.65 9.56 65.25
CA GLN A 326 72.63 11.01 65.56
C GLN A 326 71.99 11.92 64.49
N ILE A 327 70.92 11.44 63.85
CA ILE A 327 70.18 12.18 62.82
C ILE A 327 69.09 13.05 63.48
N LEU A 328 68.86 14.27 62.97
CA LEU A 328 67.74 15.12 63.41
C LEU A 328 66.38 14.40 63.19
N PRO A 329 65.36 14.64 64.03
CA PRO A 329 64.04 14.03 63.90
C PRO A 329 63.25 14.66 62.75
N LYS A 330 63.66 14.32 61.52
CA LYS A 330 63.22 14.88 60.24
C LYS A 330 63.18 13.78 59.19
N GLU A 331 62.61 14.09 58.04
CA GLU A 331 62.66 13.21 56.87
C GLU A 331 64.05 13.23 56.20
N VAL A 332 64.57 12.04 55.90
CA VAL A 332 65.78 11.82 55.12
C VAL A 332 65.46 11.09 53.81
N LYS A 333 66.22 11.43 52.77
CA LYS A 333 66.22 10.80 51.44
C LYS A 333 67.40 9.83 51.36
N ILE A 334 67.13 8.59 51.00
CA ILE A 334 68.08 7.48 50.83
C ILE A 334 68.13 7.16 49.33
N VAL A 335 69.32 7.12 48.73
CA VAL A 335 69.54 6.86 47.30
C VAL A 335 70.57 5.74 47.17
N GLU A 336 70.26 4.67 46.45
CA GLU A 336 71.24 3.62 46.14
C GLU A 336 72.16 4.08 45.01
N THR A 337 73.46 3.80 45.12
CA THR A 337 74.49 4.34 44.20
C THR A 337 75.37 3.27 43.55
N SER A 338 75.49 2.07 44.11
CA SER A 338 76.18 0.93 43.48
C SER A 338 75.72 -0.39 44.07
N VAL A 339 75.49 -1.41 43.24
CA VAL A 339 75.23 -2.80 43.63
C VAL A 339 76.28 -3.74 43.04
N PRO A 340 76.62 -4.88 43.68
CA PRO A 340 77.48 -5.89 43.07
C PRO A 340 76.75 -6.69 42.00
N ALA A 341 77.51 -7.36 41.12
CA ALA A 341 76.94 -8.35 40.21
C ALA A 341 76.26 -9.49 41.00
N PRO A 342 75.16 -10.09 40.50
CA PRO A 342 74.50 -9.80 39.23
C PRO A 342 73.33 -8.81 39.38
N LEU A 343 73.32 -7.89 40.36
CA LEU A 343 72.13 -7.08 40.66
C LEU A 343 72.01 -5.84 39.76
N ILE A 344 70.77 -5.46 39.46
CA ILE A 344 70.43 -4.21 38.78
C ILE A 344 70.30 -3.08 39.81
N LEU A 345 70.90 -1.92 39.53
CA LEU A 345 70.86 -0.74 40.39
C LEU A 345 69.48 -0.08 40.35
N ASP A 346 68.87 0.13 41.51
CA ASP A 346 67.63 0.92 41.62
C ASP A 346 67.93 2.21 42.39
N ALA A 347 68.39 3.23 41.67
CA ALA A 347 68.68 4.55 42.22
C ALA A 347 67.43 5.35 42.65
N THR A 348 66.22 4.76 42.61
CA THR A 348 64.98 5.43 43.03
C THR A 348 65.06 5.89 44.50
N PRO A 349 64.98 7.21 44.77
CA PRO A 349 65.11 7.73 46.13
C PRO A 349 63.94 7.27 47.03
N SER A 350 64.27 6.79 48.23
CA SER A 350 63.32 6.39 49.26
C SER A 350 63.39 7.33 50.46
N TYR A 351 62.25 7.61 51.09
CA TYR A 351 62.14 8.61 52.16
C TYR A 351 61.78 7.96 53.50
N LYS A 352 62.38 8.45 54.59
CA LYS A 352 62.16 7.96 55.96
C LYS A 352 62.17 9.10 56.95
N THR A 353 61.11 9.22 57.75
CA THR A 353 61.07 10.13 58.91
C THR A 353 61.83 9.51 60.07
N ILE A 354 62.89 10.18 60.54
CA ILE A 354 63.61 9.81 61.74
C ILE A 354 62.79 10.18 62.97
N VAL A 355 62.60 9.22 63.88
CA VAL A 355 61.80 9.39 65.11
C VAL A 355 62.73 9.64 66.31
N PRO A 356 62.40 10.59 67.22
CA PRO A 356 63.18 10.84 68.44
C PRO A 356 63.46 9.58 69.28
N ASN A 357 64.73 9.33 69.57
CA ASN A 357 65.30 8.23 70.36
C ASN A 357 65.11 6.82 69.77
N GLU A 358 64.67 6.68 68.53
CA GLU A 358 64.45 5.39 67.85
C GLU A 358 65.46 5.14 66.72
N THR A 359 65.65 3.86 66.34
CA THR A 359 66.32 3.46 65.09
C THR A 359 65.27 3.02 64.08
N VAL A 360 65.12 3.79 63.01
CA VAL A 360 64.18 3.50 61.92
C VAL A 360 64.80 2.50 60.95
N SER A 361 64.09 1.43 60.58
CA SER A 361 64.58 0.46 59.59
C SER A 361 64.13 0.78 58.16
N TYR A 362 65.01 0.51 57.21
CA TYR A 362 64.77 0.52 55.77
C TYR A 362 65.38 -0.73 55.12
N THR A 363 64.67 -1.32 54.16
CA THR A 363 65.17 -2.43 53.35
C THR A 363 65.01 -2.08 51.88
N LYS A 364 66.09 -2.24 51.13
CA LYS A 364 66.13 -2.12 49.67
C LYS A 364 66.24 -3.53 49.08
N THR A 365 65.45 -3.81 48.05
CA THR A 365 65.47 -5.08 47.33
C THR A 365 65.59 -4.80 45.84
N ASN A 366 66.45 -5.54 45.14
CA ASN A 366 66.63 -5.37 43.69
C ASN A 366 66.61 -6.72 43.00
N VAL A 367 66.24 -6.72 41.72
CA VAL A 367 66.33 -7.89 40.86
C VAL A 367 67.78 -8.22 40.50
N ARG A 368 68.06 -9.51 40.34
CA ARG A 368 69.23 -9.99 39.59
C ARG A 368 68.98 -9.80 38.09
N ALA A 369 70.02 -9.55 37.32
CA ALA A 369 70.03 -9.67 35.87
C ALA A 369 69.74 -11.12 35.48
N VAL A 370 68.98 -11.31 34.41
CA VAL A 370 68.70 -12.62 33.80
C VAL A 370 69.06 -12.62 32.33
N GLY A 371 69.22 -13.79 31.75
CA GLY A 371 69.39 -13.99 30.32
C GLY A 371 68.10 -14.40 29.63
N LYS A 372 68.11 -14.26 28.31
CA LYS A 372 67.10 -14.75 27.40
C LYS A 372 67.76 -15.33 26.16
N ALA A 373 67.46 -16.58 25.89
CA ALA A 373 67.92 -17.30 24.71
C ALA A 373 66.76 -17.43 23.71
N THR A 374 67.02 -17.16 22.43
CA THR A 374 66.06 -17.37 21.34
C THR A 374 66.69 -18.18 20.22
N LEU A 375 66.10 -19.32 19.87
CA LEU A 375 66.40 -20.01 18.62
C LEU A 375 65.33 -19.64 17.58
N THR A 376 65.72 -19.51 16.31
CA THR A 376 64.81 -19.47 15.17
C THR A 376 65.19 -20.56 14.17
N LYS A 377 64.21 -21.31 13.68
CA LYS A 377 64.40 -22.35 12.66
C LYS A 377 64.09 -21.79 11.26
N VAL A 378 64.95 -22.07 10.29
CA VAL A 378 64.72 -21.77 8.86
C VAL A 378 65.13 -22.94 7.97
N ASP A 379 64.55 -22.99 6.78
CA ASP A 379 64.99 -23.82 5.67
C ASP A 379 66.34 -23.33 5.13
N ASN A 380 67.23 -24.24 4.75
CA ASN A 380 68.57 -23.92 4.27
C ASN A 380 68.58 -23.29 2.86
N ASP A 381 67.73 -23.78 1.95
CA ASP A 381 67.71 -23.42 0.53
C ASP A 381 66.88 -22.16 0.26
N THR A 382 65.72 -21.99 0.90
CA THR A 382 64.98 -20.71 0.89
C THR A 382 65.64 -19.67 1.79
N GLY A 383 66.42 -20.13 2.77
CA GLY A 383 67.10 -19.30 3.77
C GLY A 383 66.16 -18.65 4.79
N GLY A 384 64.88 -19.04 4.81
CA GLY A 384 63.80 -18.41 5.57
C GLY A 384 62.76 -19.38 6.15
N THR A 385 61.64 -18.85 6.61
CA THR A 385 60.59 -19.59 7.33
C THR A 385 59.60 -20.31 6.42
N THR A 386 59.88 -20.41 5.13
CA THR A 386 59.05 -21.11 4.15
C THR A 386 59.70 -22.45 3.82
N PRO A 387 59.04 -23.59 4.08
CA PRO A 387 59.56 -24.89 3.69
C PRO A 387 59.45 -25.13 2.17
N LEU A 388 60.15 -26.15 1.69
CA LEU A 388 60.03 -26.66 0.31
C LEU A 388 59.25 -27.97 0.28
N GLY A 389 58.40 -28.16 -0.72
CA GLY A 389 57.58 -29.37 -0.85
C GLY A 389 56.44 -29.43 0.17
N ASP A 390 56.06 -30.64 0.58
CA ASP A 390 55.18 -30.89 1.74
C ASP A 390 55.96 -30.86 3.09
N ALA A 391 57.23 -30.43 3.08
CA ALA A 391 58.04 -30.42 4.30
C ALA A 391 57.53 -29.36 5.30
N ARG A 392 57.94 -29.53 6.56
CA ARG A 392 57.54 -28.66 7.68
C ARG A 392 58.76 -28.23 8.47
N LEU A 393 58.78 -26.97 8.89
CA LEU A 393 59.80 -26.43 9.79
C LEU A 393 59.34 -26.43 11.27
N ASP A 394 58.03 -26.52 11.51
CA ASP A 394 57.46 -26.83 12.81
C ASP A 394 57.52 -28.34 13.08
N ASP A 395 57.17 -28.79 14.29
CA ASP A 395 57.33 -30.16 14.79
C ASP A 395 58.76 -30.68 15.06
N ALA A 396 59.82 -29.93 14.69
CA ALA A 396 61.18 -30.13 15.20
C ALA A 396 61.28 -29.96 16.73
N GLN A 397 62.11 -30.77 17.40
CA GLN A 397 62.31 -30.73 18.86
C GLN A 397 63.72 -30.25 19.23
N TYR A 398 63.80 -29.14 19.98
CA TYR A 398 65.05 -28.52 20.41
C TYR A 398 65.21 -28.52 21.93
N ALA A 399 66.44 -28.70 22.39
CA ALA A 399 66.83 -28.59 23.80
C ALA A 399 67.84 -27.44 24.00
N LEU A 400 67.56 -26.56 24.96
CA LEU A 400 68.55 -25.65 25.53
C LEU A 400 69.24 -26.36 26.70
N LYS A 401 70.55 -26.56 26.59
CA LYS A 401 71.40 -27.22 27.59
C LYS A 401 72.43 -26.26 28.17
N ALA A 402 72.83 -26.47 29.41
CA ALA A 402 73.97 -25.76 30.01
C ALA A 402 75.28 -26.25 29.37
N LYS A 403 76.15 -25.33 28.94
CA LYS A 403 77.43 -25.65 28.28
C LYS A 403 78.56 -25.97 29.25
N GLU A 404 78.51 -25.32 30.41
CA GLU A 404 79.37 -25.52 31.58
C GLU A 404 78.49 -25.37 32.83
N ASP A 405 79.00 -25.65 34.04
CA ASP A 405 78.24 -25.47 35.27
C ASP A 405 77.80 -24.00 35.46
N VAL A 406 76.49 -23.77 35.47
CA VAL A 406 75.88 -22.44 35.65
C VAL A 406 75.79 -22.12 37.14
N LEU A 407 76.36 -20.99 37.58
CA LEU A 407 76.48 -20.65 39.00
C LEU A 407 75.56 -19.49 39.42
N ASP A 408 75.01 -19.59 40.64
CA ASP A 408 74.45 -18.44 41.35
C ASP A 408 75.59 -17.51 41.77
N LEU A 409 75.67 -16.33 41.16
CA LEU A 409 76.74 -15.35 41.40
C LEU A 409 76.66 -14.62 42.77
N VAL A 410 75.63 -14.90 43.59
CA VAL A 410 75.49 -14.40 44.98
C VAL A 410 75.84 -15.48 46.01
N THR A 411 75.41 -16.73 45.79
CA THR A 411 75.62 -17.85 46.75
C THR A 411 76.76 -18.78 46.37
N ASN A 412 77.27 -18.69 45.13
CA ASN A 412 78.28 -19.57 44.53
C ASN A 412 77.89 -21.06 44.54
N THR A 413 76.61 -21.37 44.32
CA THR A 413 76.11 -22.75 44.12
C THR A 413 75.79 -23.01 42.65
N VAL A 414 75.93 -24.27 42.21
CA VAL A 414 75.49 -24.70 40.87
C VAL A 414 73.96 -24.63 40.80
N ILE A 415 73.43 -24.08 39.70
CA ILE A 415 72.01 -24.02 39.36
C ILE A 415 71.69 -25.10 38.32
N TYR A 416 72.51 -25.20 37.28
CA TYR A 416 72.47 -26.25 36.26
C TYR A 416 73.88 -26.82 36.07
N SER A 417 73.99 -28.13 36.00
CA SER A 417 75.24 -28.84 35.72
C SER A 417 75.55 -28.81 34.22
N LYS A 418 76.81 -29.00 33.84
CA LYS A 418 77.18 -29.19 32.44
C LYS A 418 76.34 -30.26 31.72
N ASP A 419 75.91 -29.94 30.50
CA ASP A 419 75.03 -30.72 29.60
C ASP A 419 73.62 -31.01 30.15
N GLU A 420 73.21 -30.40 31.28
CA GLU A 420 71.86 -30.49 31.83
C GLU A 420 70.84 -29.75 30.94
N ILE A 421 69.69 -30.39 30.68
CA ILE A 421 68.59 -29.79 29.92
C ILE A 421 67.88 -28.76 30.80
N VAL A 422 68.01 -27.49 30.42
CA VAL A 422 67.36 -26.35 31.07
C VAL A 422 65.92 -26.20 30.60
N LYS A 423 65.70 -26.44 29.29
CA LYS A 423 64.39 -26.44 28.64
C LYS A 423 64.45 -27.30 27.39
N GLU A 424 63.38 -28.02 27.11
CA GLU A 424 63.16 -28.72 25.85
C GLU A 424 61.79 -28.30 25.30
N GLU A 425 61.65 -28.14 23.98
CA GLU A 425 60.42 -27.67 23.33
C GLU A 425 60.31 -28.22 21.90
N VAL A 426 59.09 -28.54 21.49
CA VAL A 426 58.75 -28.81 20.08
C VAL A 426 58.30 -27.49 19.46
N LEU A 427 58.91 -27.10 18.34
CA LEU A 427 58.63 -25.82 17.69
C LEU A 427 57.19 -25.76 17.16
N GLY A 428 56.52 -24.66 17.45
CA GLY A 428 55.24 -24.31 16.85
C GLY A 428 55.41 -23.60 15.50
N THR A 429 54.29 -23.13 14.93
CA THR A 429 54.25 -22.41 13.64
C THR A 429 54.93 -21.04 13.63
N ASP A 430 55.41 -20.56 14.78
CA ASP A 430 56.26 -19.38 14.90
C ASP A 430 57.74 -19.69 14.62
N LEU A 431 58.12 -20.97 14.61
CA LEU A 431 59.47 -21.48 14.38
C LEU A 431 60.51 -20.95 15.39
N THR A 432 60.09 -20.60 16.61
CA THR A 432 61.00 -20.11 17.65
C THR A 432 60.91 -20.86 18.97
N MET A 433 62.05 -21.03 19.63
CA MET A 433 62.15 -21.47 21.01
C MET A 433 62.69 -20.29 21.83
N ILE A 434 61.91 -19.79 22.79
CA ILE A 434 62.29 -18.65 23.64
C ILE A 434 62.39 -19.12 25.09
N VAL A 435 63.57 -18.98 25.68
CA VAL A 435 63.83 -19.34 27.08
C VAL A 435 64.24 -18.08 27.84
N GLU A 436 63.32 -17.54 28.64
CA GLU A 436 63.51 -16.32 29.45
C GLU A 436 63.85 -16.65 30.91
N ASN A 437 64.31 -15.63 31.66
CA ASN A 437 64.66 -15.73 33.09
C ASN A 437 65.83 -16.69 33.39
N LEU A 438 66.69 -16.94 32.40
CA LEU A 438 67.90 -17.76 32.57
C LEU A 438 68.87 -17.11 33.57
N PRO A 439 69.55 -17.88 34.43
CA PRO A 439 70.73 -17.38 35.12
C PRO A 439 71.84 -16.97 34.14
N VAL A 440 72.71 -16.05 34.57
CA VAL A 440 73.95 -15.68 33.86
C VAL A 440 74.85 -16.91 33.73
N GLY A 441 75.24 -17.29 32.51
CA GLY A 441 75.97 -18.54 32.23
C GLY A 441 76.17 -18.80 30.73
N GLU A 442 76.81 -19.92 30.39
CA GLU A 442 76.97 -20.39 29.02
C GLU A 442 76.05 -21.59 28.75
N TYR A 443 75.35 -21.55 27.62
CA TYR A 443 74.36 -22.54 27.19
C TYR A 443 74.57 -22.89 25.71
N TYR A 444 73.85 -23.90 25.20
CA TYR A 444 73.69 -24.12 23.77
C TYR A 444 72.30 -24.69 23.43
N PHE A 445 71.78 -24.37 22.25
CA PHE A 445 70.67 -25.12 21.65
C PHE A 445 71.20 -26.30 20.82
N GLU A 446 70.45 -27.39 20.77
CA GLU A 446 70.73 -28.61 20.01
C GLU A 446 69.40 -29.21 19.53
N GLU A 447 69.33 -29.64 18.27
CA GLU A 447 68.18 -30.41 17.79
C GLU A 447 68.24 -31.85 18.32
N THR A 448 67.07 -32.39 18.65
CA THR A 448 66.89 -33.75 19.20
C THR A 448 65.99 -34.62 18.34
N VAL A 449 65.08 -34.01 17.57
CA VAL A 449 64.22 -34.65 16.56
C VAL A 449 64.03 -33.66 15.41
N ALA A 450 64.35 -34.09 14.19
CA ALA A 450 64.17 -33.31 12.96
C ALA A 450 62.69 -33.02 12.68
N SER A 451 62.37 -31.87 12.07
CA SER A 451 61.02 -31.60 11.58
C SER A 451 60.66 -32.45 10.35
N THR A 452 59.36 -32.69 10.15
CA THR A 452 58.84 -33.54 9.08
C THR A 452 59.34 -33.11 7.70
N GLY A 453 60.13 -33.96 7.04
CA GLY A 453 60.70 -33.71 5.71
C GLY A 453 62.10 -33.08 5.69
N TYR A 454 62.74 -32.89 6.85
CA TYR A 454 64.10 -32.35 6.98
C TYR A 454 65.10 -33.37 7.52
N HIS A 455 66.39 -33.10 7.28
CA HIS A 455 67.50 -33.82 7.89
C HIS A 455 67.88 -33.20 9.25
N LEU A 456 68.02 -34.04 10.28
CA LEU A 456 68.40 -33.65 11.65
C LEU A 456 69.65 -32.76 11.69
N ASP A 457 69.52 -31.59 12.31
CA ASP A 457 70.65 -30.69 12.53
C ASP A 457 71.52 -31.17 13.70
N THR A 458 72.79 -31.46 13.43
CA THR A 458 73.76 -31.89 14.45
C THR A 458 74.61 -30.74 14.98
N THR A 459 74.27 -29.50 14.61
CA THR A 459 74.95 -28.28 15.06
C THR A 459 74.51 -27.88 16.47
N LYS A 460 75.49 -27.61 17.36
CA LYS A 460 75.23 -26.98 18.66
C LYS A 460 75.38 -25.46 18.55
N TYR A 461 74.36 -24.73 18.99
CA TYR A 461 74.29 -23.27 18.89
C TYR A 461 74.58 -22.59 20.23
N ASP A 462 75.84 -22.17 20.42
CA ASP A 462 76.33 -21.47 21.61
C ASP A 462 75.54 -20.20 21.97
N ILE A 463 75.16 -20.08 23.24
CA ILE A 463 74.47 -18.91 23.84
C ILE A 463 75.23 -18.46 25.09
N ASP A 464 76.01 -17.39 24.94
CA ASP A 464 76.84 -16.79 25.99
C ASP A 464 76.12 -15.63 26.70
N LEU A 465 75.54 -15.90 27.88
CA LEU A 465 74.71 -14.97 28.66
C LEU A 465 75.49 -14.37 29.82
N ARG A 466 76.42 -13.46 29.53
CA ARG A 466 77.29 -12.78 30.53
C ARG A 466 76.67 -11.50 31.08
N TYR A 467 76.88 -11.27 32.38
CA TYR A 467 76.51 -10.03 33.05
C TYR A 467 77.28 -8.84 32.45
N VAL A 468 76.55 -7.86 31.92
CA VAL A 468 77.11 -6.68 31.23
C VAL A 468 77.41 -5.55 32.22
N ASP A 469 76.37 -5.07 32.90
CA ASP A 469 76.43 -3.96 33.85
C ASP A 469 75.22 -3.99 34.80
N SER A 470 75.18 -3.08 35.77
CA SER A 470 74.05 -2.96 36.73
C SER A 470 72.84 -2.20 36.18
N ALA A 471 72.67 -2.10 34.86
CA ALA A 471 71.50 -1.50 34.20
C ALA A 471 70.78 -2.50 33.27
N THR A 472 71.52 -3.46 32.71
CA THR A 472 71.05 -4.47 31.75
C THR A 472 70.27 -5.59 32.46
N ALA A 473 68.98 -5.37 32.71
CA ALA A 473 68.11 -6.31 33.43
C ALA A 473 67.89 -7.66 32.70
N VAL A 474 67.86 -7.64 31.37
CA VAL A 474 67.76 -8.86 30.54
C VAL A 474 68.89 -8.84 29.50
N ILE A 475 69.65 -9.92 29.43
CA ILE A 475 70.72 -10.14 28.46
C ILE A 475 70.13 -11.02 27.34
N GLU A 476 69.83 -10.44 26.18
CA GLU A 476 69.22 -11.17 25.05
C GLU A 476 70.30 -11.71 24.10
N LYS A 477 70.15 -12.98 23.68
CA LYS A 477 70.98 -13.66 22.68
C LYS A 477 70.11 -14.54 21.79
N SER A 478 70.44 -14.60 20.50
CA SER A 478 69.76 -15.46 19.54
C SER A 478 70.70 -16.29 18.68
N ALA A 479 70.17 -17.40 18.16
CA ALA A 479 70.78 -18.29 17.19
C ALA A 479 69.77 -18.65 16.09
N GLN A 480 70.27 -19.14 14.95
CA GLN A 480 69.45 -19.61 13.83
C GLN A 480 69.93 -20.99 13.39
N SER A 481 69.06 -22.00 13.44
CA SER A 481 69.31 -23.29 12.77
C SER A 481 68.84 -23.23 11.32
N ARG A 482 69.54 -23.97 10.46
CA ARG A 482 69.38 -24.04 9.00
C ARG A 482 69.37 -25.49 8.58
N GLU A 483 68.20 -26.03 8.28
CA GLU A 483 68.06 -27.45 7.95
C GLU A 483 67.83 -27.70 6.46
N GLN A 484 68.39 -28.81 6.00
CA GLN A 484 68.29 -29.27 4.63
C GLN A 484 67.02 -30.10 4.45
N VAL A 485 66.15 -29.69 3.53
CA VAL A 485 64.99 -30.48 3.12
C VAL A 485 65.46 -31.77 2.43
N ILE A 486 64.75 -32.88 2.66
CA ILE A 486 64.98 -34.16 1.98
C ILE A 486 64.64 -34.01 0.49
N LEU A 487 65.50 -34.51 -0.41
CA LEU A 487 65.34 -34.41 -1.86
C LEU A 487 65.31 -35.79 -2.54
N GLY A 488 64.59 -35.95 -3.64
CA GLY A 488 64.57 -37.21 -4.39
C GLY A 488 64.09 -37.08 -5.82
N LYS A 489 64.23 -38.16 -6.59
CA LYS A 489 63.84 -38.23 -8.01
C LYS A 489 62.80 -39.32 -8.26
N ASP A 490 62.10 -39.20 -9.37
CA ASP A 490 61.26 -40.25 -9.97
C ASP A 490 61.76 -40.59 -11.38
N ALA A 491 61.44 -41.78 -11.88
CA ALA A 491 61.78 -42.19 -13.25
C ALA A 491 60.75 -43.14 -13.86
N LEU A 492 60.71 -43.20 -15.20
CA LEU A 492 59.83 -44.08 -15.94
C LEU A 492 60.40 -44.52 -17.30
N TYR A 493 59.88 -45.63 -17.80
CA TYR A 493 59.99 -46.08 -19.18
C TYR A 493 58.62 -46.02 -19.86
N LYS A 494 58.51 -45.20 -20.90
CA LYS A 494 57.32 -45.06 -21.71
C LYS A 494 57.30 -46.00 -22.90
N VAL A 495 56.21 -46.73 -23.04
CA VAL A 495 55.96 -47.69 -24.12
C VAL A 495 54.54 -47.52 -24.69
N SER A 496 54.28 -48.11 -25.86
CA SER A 496 52.93 -48.29 -26.39
C SER A 496 52.81 -49.67 -27.02
N SER A 497 51.88 -50.48 -26.51
CA SER A 497 51.64 -51.86 -26.93
C SER A 497 50.19 -52.24 -26.65
N ASP A 498 49.60 -53.00 -27.56
CA ASP A 498 48.28 -53.63 -27.42
C ASP A 498 48.33 -54.91 -26.56
N GLY A 499 49.52 -55.34 -26.15
CA GLY A 499 49.76 -56.59 -25.41
C GLY A 499 49.80 -57.85 -26.27
N THR A 500 49.39 -57.79 -27.55
CA THR A 500 49.26 -58.97 -28.43
C THR A 500 50.61 -59.53 -28.87
N SER A 501 51.62 -58.67 -29.03
CA SER A 501 52.91 -59.03 -29.66
C SER A 501 54.01 -59.48 -28.71
N GLY A 502 53.87 -59.24 -27.39
CA GLY A 502 54.94 -59.45 -26.40
C GLY A 502 56.16 -58.51 -26.55
N VAL A 503 56.13 -57.58 -27.49
CA VAL A 503 57.11 -56.50 -27.66
C VAL A 503 56.52 -55.23 -27.05
N LEU A 504 57.37 -54.43 -26.41
CA LEU A 504 57.04 -53.10 -25.93
C LEU A 504 57.82 -52.05 -26.76
N PRO A 505 57.24 -51.51 -27.83
CA PRO A 505 57.75 -50.31 -28.50
C PRO A 505 57.93 -49.16 -27.49
N PHE A 506 59.14 -48.61 -27.40
CA PHE A 506 59.39 -47.37 -26.64
C PHE A 506 58.76 -46.17 -27.35
N VAL A 507 58.32 -45.17 -26.59
CA VAL A 507 57.77 -43.93 -27.15
C VAL A 507 58.59 -42.72 -26.74
N GLU A 508 59.15 -42.04 -27.74
CA GLU A 508 59.87 -40.77 -27.59
C GLU A 508 58.90 -39.58 -27.61
N GLY A 509 59.22 -38.54 -26.85
CA GLY A 509 58.52 -37.25 -26.89
C GLY A 509 57.29 -37.12 -25.99
N ALA A 510 56.81 -38.21 -25.38
CA ALA A 510 55.71 -38.18 -24.41
C ALA A 510 56.08 -37.30 -23.21
N GLU A 511 55.21 -36.37 -22.81
CA GLU A 511 55.49 -35.41 -21.75
C GLU A 511 54.82 -35.82 -20.43
N PHE A 512 55.59 -35.75 -19.35
CA PHE A 512 55.08 -35.95 -18.00
C PHE A 512 55.33 -34.71 -17.13
N THR A 513 54.36 -34.39 -16.28
CA THR A 513 54.39 -33.30 -15.32
C THR A 513 54.18 -33.84 -13.91
N TRP A 514 54.96 -33.35 -12.95
CA TRP A 514 54.87 -33.64 -11.53
C TRP A 514 54.44 -32.37 -10.78
N LYS A 515 53.33 -32.46 -10.04
CA LYS A 515 52.82 -31.42 -9.13
C LYS A 515 52.57 -32.01 -7.75
N LEU A 516 52.71 -31.23 -6.68
CA LEU A 516 52.34 -31.72 -5.34
C LEU A 516 50.85 -32.04 -5.28
N LYS A 517 50.51 -33.21 -4.73
CA LYS A 517 49.11 -33.61 -4.52
C LYS A 517 48.39 -32.66 -3.58
N SER A 518 49.06 -32.19 -2.52
CA SER A 518 48.53 -31.22 -1.56
C SER A 518 48.10 -29.90 -2.23
N GLU A 519 48.91 -29.39 -3.16
CA GLU A 519 48.59 -28.21 -3.95
C GLU A 519 47.46 -28.49 -4.94
N VAL A 520 47.50 -29.61 -5.68
CA VAL A 520 46.44 -29.99 -6.64
C VAL A 520 45.09 -30.17 -5.94
N ASP A 521 45.07 -30.80 -4.76
CA ASP A 521 43.88 -30.95 -3.92
C ASP A 521 43.34 -29.58 -3.42
N SER A 522 44.19 -28.56 -3.34
CA SER A 522 43.88 -27.24 -2.76
C SER A 522 43.49 -26.17 -3.79
N VAL A 523 44.12 -26.16 -4.98
CA VAL A 523 43.90 -25.14 -6.03
C VAL A 523 43.55 -25.69 -7.41
N GLY A 524 43.47 -27.02 -7.56
CA GLY A 524 43.26 -27.70 -8.84
C GLY A 524 44.55 -27.83 -9.66
N TRP A 525 44.56 -28.79 -10.59
CA TRP A 525 45.76 -29.17 -11.36
C TRP A 525 46.40 -27.98 -12.09
N ASP A 526 45.61 -27.15 -12.77
CA ASP A 526 46.12 -26.07 -13.61
C ASP A 526 46.85 -24.98 -12.81
N ASN A 527 46.42 -24.73 -11.57
CA ASN A 527 46.97 -23.66 -10.71
C ASN A 527 48.10 -24.13 -9.78
N ALA A 528 48.23 -25.43 -9.52
CA ALA A 528 49.28 -25.99 -8.69
C ALA A 528 50.68 -25.82 -9.33
N HIS A 529 51.73 -25.76 -8.51
CA HIS A 529 53.10 -25.57 -8.97
C HIS A 529 53.61 -26.81 -9.73
N THR A 530 54.26 -26.56 -10.87
CA THR A 530 54.99 -27.58 -11.62
C THR A 530 56.39 -27.73 -11.04
N TYR A 531 56.62 -28.79 -10.28
CA TYR A 531 57.93 -29.10 -9.69
C TYR A 531 58.88 -29.71 -10.73
N PHE A 532 58.35 -30.50 -11.67
CA PHE A 532 59.09 -30.97 -12.83
C PHE A 532 58.15 -31.16 -14.03
N VAL A 533 58.67 -30.88 -15.23
CA VAL A 533 58.06 -31.26 -16.52
C VAL A 533 59.17 -31.73 -17.46
N GLY A 534 58.96 -32.84 -18.15
CA GLY A 534 59.98 -33.42 -19.02
C GLY A 534 59.41 -34.41 -20.03
N ARG A 535 60.20 -34.69 -21.07
CA ARG A 535 59.81 -35.57 -22.18
C ARG A 535 60.71 -36.80 -22.29
N THR A 536 60.10 -37.92 -22.64
CA THR A 536 60.80 -39.20 -22.82
C THR A 536 61.74 -39.15 -24.03
N ASN A 537 62.90 -39.79 -23.90
CA ASN A 537 63.88 -39.87 -24.99
C ASN A 537 63.59 -41.05 -25.95
N ALA A 538 64.44 -41.24 -26.97
CA ALA A 538 64.41 -42.34 -27.95
C ALA A 538 64.32 -43.78 -27.37
N PHE A 539 64.54 -43.98 -26.06
CA PHE A 539 64.39 -45.25 -25.35
C PHE A 539 63.19 -45.25 -24.39
N GLY A 540 62.27 -44.30 -24.54
CA GLY A 540 61.12 -44.09 -23.65
C GLY A 540 61.50 -43.60 -22.25
N TYR A 541 62.78 -43.36 -21.95
CA TYR A 541 63.22 -43.08 -20.59
C TYR A 541 63.06 -41.60 -20.23
N LEU A 542 62.61 -41.36 -19.00
CA LEU A 542 62.55 -40.06 -18.35
C LEU A 542 62.91 -40.20 -16.86
N ILE A 543 63.64 -39.23 -16.31
CA ILE A 543 63.98 -39.09 -14.90
C ILE A 543 63.85 -37.62 -14.52
N THR A 544 63.38 -37.33 -13.31
CA THR A 544 63.23 -35.96 -12.81
C THR A 544 64.56 -35.37 -12.34
N ASP A 545 64.63 -34.04 -12.23
CA ASP A 545 65.56 -33.39 -11.31
C ASP A 545 65.17 -33.69 -9.85
N TYR A 546 65.97 -33.23 -8.88
CA TYR A 546 65.65 -33.37 -7.46
C TYR A 546 64.40 -32.55 -7.09
N MET A 547 63.34 -33.25 -6.70
CA MET A 547 62.13 -32.69 -6.10
C MET A 547 62.23 -32.77 -4.56
N PRO A 548 61.67 -31.80 -3.81
CA PRO A 548 61.66 -31.85 -2.35
C PRO A 548 60.74 -32.94 -1.80
N TYR A 549 60.82 -33.15 -0.49
CA TYR A 549 59.94 -34.03 0.28
C TYR A 549 58.46 -33.74 -0.03
N GLY A 550 57.69 -34.78 -0.31
CA GLY A 550 56.25 -34.68 -0.52
C GLY A 550 55.65 -35.78 -1.38
N THR A 551 54.34 -35.71 -1.54
CA THR A 551 53.57 -36.63 -2.38
C THR A 551 53.09 -35.92 -3.64
N TYR A 552 53.59 -36.37 -4.78
CA TYR A 552 53.36 -35.83 -6.10
C TYR A 552 52.29 -36.62 -6.86
N LEU A 553 51.53 -35.91 -7.68
CA LEU A 553 50.79 -36.46 -8.80
C LEU A 553 51.67 -36.32 -10.06
N ARG A 554 52.01 -37.46 -10.65
CA ARG A 554 52.64 -37.56 -11.97
C ARG A 554 51.55 -37.82 -13.00
N GLU A 555 51.39 -36.91 -13.95
CA GLU A 555 50.45 -37.03 -15.05
C GLU A 555 51.16 -36.92 -16.39
N GLU A 556 50.68 -37.67 -17.40
CA GLU A 556 51.07 -37.46 -18.78
C GLU A 556 50.37 -36.19 -19.32
N THR A 557 51.12 -35.15 -19.66
CA THR A 557 50.60 -33.86 -20.14
C THR A 557 50.61 -33.70 -21.65
N ASP A 558 51.37 -34.53 -22.36
CA ASP A 558 51.31 -34.64 -23.83
C ASP A 558 51.40 -36.13 -24.21
N THR A 559 50.23 -36.75 -24.39
CA THR A 559 50.10 -38.16 -24.77
C THR A 559 50.44 -38.33 -26.25
N PRO A 560 51.28 -39.31 -26.63
CA PRO A 560 51.59 -39.61 -28.02
C PRO A 560 50.35 -39.85 -28.87
N ALA A 561 50.25 -39.16 -30.01
CA ALA A 561 49.06 -39.19 -30.86
C ALA A 561 48.62 -40.62 -31.25
N ASN A 562 47.31 -40.85 -31.24
CA ASN A 562 46.61 -42.12 -31.44
C ASN A 562 46.82 -43.15 -30.32
N CYS A 563 47.05 -42.70 -29.08
CA CYS A 563 47.23 -43.57 -27.91
C CYS A 563 46.31 -43.18 -26.75
N ILE A 564 45.94 -44.15 -25.89
CA ILE A 564 45.13 -43.89 -24.69
C ILE A 564 46.06 -43.43 -23.56
N LYS A 565 45.90 -42.17 -23.14
CA LYS A 565 46.65 -41.51 -22.07
C LYS A 565 46.82 -42.38 -20.82
N ALA A 566 48.05 -42.43 -20.31
CA ALA A 566 48.35 -43.14 -19.06
C ALA A 566 47.64 -42.50 -17.84
N PRO A 567 47.08 -43.31 -16.91
CA PRO A 567 46.41 -42.79 -15.73
C PRO A 567 47.39 -42.14 -14.74
N THR A 568 46.99 -41.00 -14.17
CA THR A 568 47.75 -40.24 -13.18
C THR A 568 48.23 -41.12 -12.01
N ARG A 569 49.51 -41.01 -11.65
CA ARG A 569 50.16 -41.80 -10.61
C ARG A 569 50.55 -40.97 -9.40
N VAL A 570 50.59 -41.61 -8.24
CA VAL A 570 51.05 -41.02 -6.98
C VAL A 570 52.50 -41.45 -6.75
N VAL A 571 53.37 -40.48 -6.46
CA VAL A 571 54.82 -40.67 -6.29
C VAL A 571 55.22 -39.96 -4.98
N THR A 572 55.97 -40.61 -4.08
CA THR A 572 56.23 -40.07 -2.74
C THR A 572 57.73 -39.99 -2.43
N ILE A 573 58.26 -38.76 -2.43
CA ILE A 573 59.60 -38.44 -1.95
C ILE A 573 59.54 -38.30 -0.43
N HIS A 574 60.09 -39.28 0.29
CA HIS A 574 60.08 -39.33 1.76
C HIS A 574 61.43 -39.67 2.38
N GLU A 575 62.41 -40.05 1.55
CA GLU A 575 63.82 -40.26 1.88
C GLU A 575 64.68 -39.75 0.71
N GLN A 576 66.00 -39.73 0.86
CA GLN A 576 66.91 -39.27 -0.20
C GLN A 576 66.97 -40.28 -1.35
N ILE A 577 66.42 -39.93 -2.52
CA ILE A 577 66.35 -40.84 -3.68
C ILE A 577 67.20 -40.29 -4.84
N ASP A 578 68.45 -40.76 -4.90
CA ASP A 578 69.40 -40.34 -5.94
C ASP A 578 69.22 -41.10 -7.27
N ASP A 579 68.83 -42.38 -7.21
CA ASP A 579 68.72 -43.33 -8.34
C ASP A 579 67.41 -44.14 -8.25
N PRO A 580 66.28 -43.61 -8.73
CA PRO A 580 64.96 -44.24 -8.63
C PRO A 580 64.80 -45.45 -9.56
N GLN A 581 64.01 -46.44 -9.13
CA GLN A 581 63.64 -47.57 -9.99
C GLN A 581 62.51 -47.15 -10.96
N PRO A 582 62.71 -47.22 -12.29
CA PRO A 582 61.75 -46.66 -13.23
C PRO A 582 60.48 -47.52 -13.41
N GLU A 583 59.30 -46.90 -13.33
CA GLU A 583 58.00 -47.54 -13.62
C GLU A 583 57.79 -47.69 -15.14
N ILE A 584 57.22 -48.81 -15.61
CA ILE A 584 56.83 -48.96 -17.01
C ILE A 584 55.42 -48.38 -17.20
N VAL A 585 55.31 -47.37 -18.05
CA VAL A 585 54.06 -46.69 -18.41
C VAL A 585 53.69 -47.05 -19.85
N ASN A 586 52.53 -47.68 -20.05
CA ASN A 586 52.06 -48.14 -21.36
C ASN A 586 50.77 -47.45 -21.76
N ASP A 587 50.72 -46.93 -22.99
CA ASP A 587 49.46 -46.54 -23.62
C ASP A 587 49.06 -47.61 -24.61
N ALA A 588 47.81 -48.07 -24.55
CA ALA A 588 47.25 -48.86 -25.64
C ALA A 588 47.03 -47.96 -26.87
N PRO A 589 47.26 -48.45 -28.11
CA PRO A 589 46.83 -47.76 -29.31
C PRO A 589 45.32 -47.50 -29.26
N PHE A 590 44.89 -46.29 -29.61
CA PHE A 590 43.48 -45.90 -29.56
C PHE A 590 42.65 -46.73 -30.53
N LYS A 591 41.50 -47.23 -30.06
CA LYS A 591 40.47 -47.90 -30.86
C LYS A 591 39.11 -47.58 -30.24
N ALA A 592 38.06 -47.50 -31.04
CA ALA A 592 36.71 -47.24 -30.54
C ALA A 592 35.64 -48.00 -31.30
N LYS A 593 34.53 -48.33 -30.64
CA LYS A 593 33.27 -48.65 -31.30
C LYS A 593 32.67 -47.34 -31.83
N VAL A 594 31.91 -47.41 -32.92
CA VAL A 594 31.07 -46.30 -33.38
C VAL A 594 29.63 -46.59 -32.97
N LYS A 595 29.02 -45.68 -32.22
CA LYS A 595 27.61 -45.69 -31.87
C LYS A 595 26.87 -44.69 -32.74
N PHE A 596 25.95 -45.16 -33.56
CA PHE A 596 25.05 -44.32 -34.35
C PHE A 596 23.82 -44.00 -33.51
N VAL A 597 23.44 -42.73 -33.43
CA VAL A 597 22.15 -42.30 -32.85
C VAL A 597 21.38 -41.59 -33.96
N LYS A 598 20.30 -42.21 -34.43
CA LYS A 598 19.41 -41.61 -35.41
C LYS A 598 18.50 -40.61 -34.71
N GLN A 599 18.59 -39.35 -35.13
CA GLN A 599 17.76 -38.27 -34.64
C GLN A 599 16.91 -37.64 -35.74
N ASP A 600 15.86 -36.99 -35.28
CA ASP A 600 15.17 -35.94 -35.97
C ASP A 600 16.06 -34.67 -36.08
N ALA A 601 15.96 -33.94 -37.19
CA ALA A 601 16.73 -32.72 -37.40
C ALA A 601 16.17 -31.50 -36.65
N ASP A 602 14.85 -31.39 -36.53
CA ASP A 602 14.15 -30.19 -36.06
C ASP A 602 13.94 -30.22 -34.53
N THR A 603 13.61 -31.39 -33.96
CA THR A 603 13.44 -31.60 -32.50
C THR A 603 14.72 -32.12 -31.82
N GLY A 604 15.51 -32.93 -32.52
CA GLY A 604 16.65 -33.65 -31.94
C GLY A 604 16.30 -34.90 -31.13
N GLU A 605 15.05 -35.35 -31.15
CA GLU A 605 14.64 -36.60 -30.51
C GLU A 605 15.09 -37.83 -31.31
N LYS A 606 15.11 -39.02 -30.68
CA LYS A 606 15.57 -40.26 -31.31
C LYS A 606 14.47 -40.88 -32.17
N VAL A 607 14.81 -41.25 -33.41
CA VAL A 607 13.86 -41.93 -34.30
C VAL A 607 13.71 -43.39 -33.87
N THR A 608 12.53 -43.73 -33.37
CA THR A 608 12.15 -45.04 -32.83
C THR A 608 10.93 -45.66 -33.52
N TYR A 609 10.17 -44.89 -34.32
CA TYR A 609 9.04 -45.39 -35.10
C TYR A 609 9.44 -46.44 -36.15
N ASP A 610 10.46 -46.12 -36.93
CA ASP A 610 10.98 -46.97 -38.01
C ASP A 610 12.50 -47.06 -37.94
N TYR A 611 13.04 -48.24 -38.26
CA TYR A 611 14.45 -48.54 -38.10
C TYR A 611 15.29 -47.98 -39.24
N VAL A 612 16.51 -47.60 -38.92
CA VAL A 612 17.55 -47.21 -39.87
C VAL A 612 18.63 -48.27 -39.91
N THR A 613 19.24 -48.46 -41.07
CA THR A 613 20.42 -49.34 -41.23
C THR A 613 21.57 -48.53 -41.80
N PHE A 614 22.70 -48.50 -41.09
CA PHE A 614 23.93 -47.84 -41.54
C PHE A 614 24.94 -48.84 -42.09
N LYS A 615 25.78 -48.39 -43.02
CA LYS A 615 27.02 -49.07 -43.43
C LYS A 615 28.19 -48.11 -43.24
N LEU A 616 29.37 -48.64 -42.91
CA LEU A 616 30.61 -47.88 -42.82
C LEU A 616 31.53 -48.22 -43.98
N ILE A 617 32.13 -47.20 -44.60
CA ILE A 617 33.25 -47.33 -45.54
C ILE A 617 34.48 -46.74 -44.85
N ASP A 618 35.57 -47.51 -44.74
CA ASP A 618 36.85 -46.96 -44.32
C ASP A 618 37.44 -46.11 -45.47
N THR A 619 37.63 -44.81 -45.25
CA THR A 619 38.11 -43.92 -46.31
C THR A 619 39.61 -44.11 -46.63
N ALA A 620 40.37 -44.80 -45.78
CA ALA A 620 41.78 -45.11 -46.02
C ALA A 620 41.97 -46.29 -46.98
N THR A 621 41.10 -47.30 -46.93
CA THR A 621 41.12 -48.47 -47.83
C THR A 621 40.10 -48.40 -48.96
N GLY A 622 38.99 -47.67 -48.78
CA GLY A 622 37.85 -47.67 -49.68
C GLY A 622 36.93 -48.90 -49.55
N GLU A 623 37.13 -49.75 -48.54
CA GLU A 623 36.33 -50.96 -48.32
C GLU A 623 35.23 -50.76 -47.26
N TYR A 624 34.12 -51.50 -47.41
CA TYR A 624 33.10 -51.60 -46.37
C TYR A 624 33.63 -52.33 -45.15
N VAL A 625 33.43 -51.76 -43.96
CA VAL A 625 33.81 -52.37 -42.67
C VAL A 625 33.03 -53.68 -42.46
N LYS A 626 33.74 -54.78 -42.20
CA LYS A 626 33.13 -56.10 -41.94
C LYS A 626 33.66 -56.69 -40.64
N GLN A 627 32.80 -56.76 -39.63
CA GLN A 627 33.14 -57.31 -38.32
C GLN A 627 32.67 -58.76 -38.21
N LYS A 628 33.50 -59.63 -37.61
CA LYS A 628 33.18 -61.06 -37.44
C LYS A 628 32.82 -61.36 -36.00
N VAL A 629 31.54 -61.58 -35.74
CA VAL A 629 31.00 -61.88 -34.41
C VAL A 629 30.55 -63.34 -34.36
N GLY A 630 31.31 -64.16 -33.63
CA GLY A 630 31.11 -65.61 -33.58
C GLY A 630 31.23 -66.25 -34.97
N SER A 631 30.11 -66.76 -35.49
CA SER A 631 30.00 -67.38 -36.82
C SER A 631 29.43 -66.46 -37.90
N ARG A 632 29.01 -65.23 -37.57
CA ARG A 632 28.41 -64.27 -38.51
C ARG A 632 29.42 -63.18 -38.90
N TRP A 633 29.25 -62.65 -40.11
CA TRP A 633 29.81 -61.36 -40.50
C TRP A 633 28.72 -60.30 -40.39
N ILE A 634 29.10 -59.08 -40.03
CA ILE A 634 28.24 -57.91 -39.85
C ILE A 634 28.91 -56.75 -40.59
N ASP A 635 28.25 -56.25 -41.63
CA ASP A 635 28.64 -55.06 -42.41
C ASP A 635 27.48 -54.05 -42.57
N GLU A 636 26.42 -54.24 -41.78
CA GLU A 636 25.22 -53.40 -41.66
C GLU A 636 24.87 -53.26 -40.17
N PHE A 637 24.53 -52.05 -39.74
CA PHE A 637 24.28 -51.70 -38.34
C PHE A 637 22.87 -51.08 -38.20
N THR A 638 21.91 -51.86 -37.71
CA THR A 638 20.50 -51.47 -37.60
C THR A 638 20.18 -50.85 -36.23
N THR A 639 19.34 -49.81 -36.19
CA THR A 639 19.01 -49.01 -34.99
C THR A 639 18.01 -49.70 -34.05
N THR A 640 18.40 -50.88 -33.59
CA THR A 640 17.59 -51.87 -32.90
C THR A 640 18.41 -52.54 -31.80
N GLU A 641 17.78 -52.92 -30.68
CA GLU A 641 18.43 -53.45 -29.47
C GLU A 641 19.40 -54.63 -29.74
N ASP A 642 19.06 -55.55 -30.65
CA ASP A 642 19.90 -56.71 -31.01
C ASP A 642 20.69 -56.52 -32.33
N GLY A 643 20.61 -55.33 -32.93
CA GLY A 643 21.19 -55.00 -34.23
C GLY A 643 20.53 -55.69 -35.43
N THR A 644 19.32 -56.26 -35.29
CA THR A 644 18.58 -56.90 -36.39
C THR A 644 17.25 -56.22 -36.71
N ILE A 645 16.82 -56.34 -37.97
CA ILE A 645 15.54 -55.82 -38.49
C ILE A 645 14.30 -56.33 -37.73
N ALA A 646 14.43 -57.40 -36.92
CA ALA A 646 13.34 -57.95 -36.11
C ALA A 646 13.45 -57.60 -34.61
N GLY A 647 14.47 -56.82 -34.20
CA GLY A 647 14.66 -56.35 -32.83
C GLY A 647 13.78 -55.15 -32.47
N VAL A 648 13.75 -54.80 -31.18
CA VAL A 648 13.08 -53.58 -30.70
C VAL A 648 13.83 -52.36 -31.25
N ILE A 649 13.11 -51.42 -31.88
CA ILE A 649 13.70 -50.21 -32.45
C ILE A 649 14.08 -49.25 -31.31
N THR A 650 15.32 -48.77 -31.31
CA THR A 650 15.91 -47.94 -30.23
C THR A 650 16.36 -46.56 -30.70
N GLY A 651 16.41 -46.35 -32.02
CA GLY A 651 17.10 -45.21 -32.65
C GLY A 651 18.62 -45.27 -32.50
N GLU A 652 19.19 -46.36 -31.97
CA GLU A 652 20.62 -46.52 -31.71
C GLU A 652 21.17 -47.82 -32.29
N ALA A 653 22.31 -47.73 -32.98
CA ALA A 653 23.09 -48.89 -33.44
C ALA A 653 24.53 -48.74 -32.92
N THR A 654 25.28 -49.83 -32.75
CA THR A 654 26.71 -49.75 -32.35
C THR A 654 27.52 -50.86 -33.02
N THR A 655 28.74 -50.55 -33.46
CA THR A 655 29.65 -51.56 -34.02
C THR A 655 30.07 -52.55 -32.93
N PRO A 656 29.80 -53.87 -33.06
CA PRO A 656 30.02 -54.83 -31.98
C PRO A 656 31.50 -55.09 -31.63
N LEU A 657 32.44 -54.72 -32.49
CA LEU A 657 33.88 -54.72 -32.21
C LEU A 657 34.46 -53.30 -32.33
N LEU A 658 35.59 -53.09 -31.66
CA LEU A 658 36.43 -51.90 -31.82
C LEU A 658 36.90 -51.73 -33.28
N LEU A 659 36.93 -50.49 -33.75
CA LEU A 659 37.55 -50.07 -35.01
C LEU A 659 38.96 -49.52 -34.76
N ASP A 660 39.85 -49.77 -35.72
CA ASP A 660 41.17 -49.15 -35.77
C ASP A 660 41.09 -47.66 -36.14
N VAL A 661 42.16 -46.92 -35.87
CA VAL A 661 42.28 -45.49 -36.21
C VAL A 661 42.17 -45.28 -37.72
N SER A 662 41.06 -44.66 -38.14
CA SER A 662 40.83 -44.18 -39.50
C SER A 662 39.65 -43.20 -39.53
N LYS A 663 39.43 -42.59 -40.69
CA LYS A 663 38.20 -41.85 -40.99
C LYS A 663 37.24 -42.76 -41.74
N TYR A 664 36.01 -42.88 -41.26
CA TYR A 664 34.96 -43.68 -41.87
C TYR A 664 33.84 -42.78 -42.41
N GLU A 665 33.33 -43.12 -43.60
CA GLU A 665 32.11 -42.54 -44.16
C GLU A 665 30.90 -43.38 -43.70
N ILE A 666 29.83 -42.71 -43.27
CA ILE A 666 28.59 -43.32 -42.81
C ILE A 666 27.55 -43.22 -43.92
N VAL A 667 27.13 -44.37 -44.44
CA VAL A 667 26.10 -44.48 -45.48
C VAL A 667 24.80 -44.94 -44.83
N GLU A 668 23.75 -44.12 -44.91
CA GLU A 668 22.39 -44.54 -44.53
C GLU A 668 21.82 -45.44 -45.65
N ALA A 669 21.74 -46.73 -45.40
CA ALA A 669 21.29 -47.73 -46.37
C ALA A 669 19.76 -47.94 -46.39
N LYS A 670 19.06 -47.42 -45.37
CA LYS A 670 17.61 -47.29 -45.32
C LYS A 670 17.26 -46.00 -44.56
N ILE A 671 16.67 -45.03 -45.26
CA ILE A 671 16.04 -43.85 -44.68
C ILE A 671 14.79 -44.31 -43.88
N PRO A 672 14.49 -43.75 -42.70
CA PRO A 672 13.28 -44.10 -41.97
C PRO A 672 12.03 -43.44 -42.59
N THR A 673 10.88 -44.08 -42.38
CA THR A 673 9.57 -43.60 -42.82
C THR A 673 9.26 -42.21 -42.25
N GLY A 674 8.74 -41.30 -43.08
CA GLY A 674 8.46 -39.91 -42.68
C GLY A 674 9.65 -38.94 -42.77
N TYR A 675 10.80 -39.36 -43.31
CA TYR A 675 12.03 -38.55 -43.37
C TYR A 675 12.56 -38.30 -44.78
N LEU A 676 13.37 -37.25 -44.89
CA LEU A 676 14.14 -36.89 -46.07
C LEU A 676 15.55 -37.52 -46.05
N ASP A 677 16.14 -37.67 -47.23
CA ASP A 677 17.50 -38.17 -47.46
C ASP A 677 18.58 -37.16 -47.00
N VAL A 678 19.73 -37.67 -46.54
CA VAL A 678 20.84 -36.85 -46.07
C VAL A 678 21.69 -36.38 -47.25
N LYS A 679 21.40 -35.17 -47.73
CA LYS A 679 22.03 -34.53 -48.91
C LYS A 679 23.55 -34.27 -48.78
N THR A 680 24.21 -34.67 -47.70
CA THR A 680 25.65 -34.50 -47.43
C THR A 680 26.25 -35.74 -46.75
N PRO A 681 27.35 -36.33 -47.26
CA PRO A 681 28.01 -37.48 -46.62
C PRO A 681 28.41 -37.20 -45.18
N ILE A 682 28.07 -38.12 -44.27
CA ILE A 682 28.43 -38.06 -42.85
C ILE A 682 29.72 -38.83 -42.64
N TYR A 683 30.61 -38.32 -41.78
CA TYR A 683 31.87 -38.97 -41.43
C TYR A 683 32.03 -39.13 -39.92
N VAL A 684 32.81 -40.13 -39.53
CA VAL A 684 33.33 -40.27 -38.18
C VAL A 684 34.84 -40.52 -38.25
N ASP A 685 35.60 -39.67 -37.56
CA ASP A 685 37.04 -39.83 -37.38
C ASP A 685 37.28 -40.64 -36.10
N VAL A 686 37.75 -41.87 -36.22
CA VAL A 686 38.15 -42.71 -35.08
C VAL A 686 39.62 -42.42 -34.77
N ASN A 687 39.88 -41.61 -33.74
CA ASN A 687 41.20 -41.32 -33.21
C ASN A 687 41.08 -40.79 -31.76
N ASP A 688 42.20 -40.61 -31.09
CA ASP A 688 42.32 -40.14 -29.70
C ASP A 688 41.83 -38.70 -29.48
N SER A 689 41.73 -37.87 -30.54
CA SER A 689 41.16 -36.51 -30.47
C SER A 689 39.63 -36.46 -30.67
N ALA A 690 39.00 -37.59 -30.98
CA ALA A 690 37.55 -37.68 -31.10
C ALA A 690 36.87 -37.68 -29.72
N SER A 691 35.64 -37.20 -29.64
CA SER A 691 34.84 -37.30 -28.41
C SER A 691 34.28 -38.72 -28.28
N TYR A 692 34.71 -39.46 -27.25
CA TYR A 692 34.22 -40.80 -26.93
C TYR A 692 33.72 -40.90 -25.48
N GLU A 693 32.75 -41.79 -25.28
CA GLU A 693 32.35 -42.30 -23.97
C GLU A 693 33.10 -43.63 -23.72
N ILE A 694 33.08 -44.13 -22.48
CA ILE A 694 33.61 -45.46 -22.13
C ILE A 694 32.41 -46.32 -21.73
N ASP A 695 32.25 -47.50 -22.33
CA ASP A 695 31.16 -48.43 -22.00
C ASP A 695 31.46 -49.33 -20.79
N ASP A 696 30.48 -50.13 -20.37
CA ASP A 696 30.59 -51.05 -19.22
C ASP A 696 31.71 -52.10 -19.36
N ASN A 697 32.25 -52.33 -20.57
CA ASN A 697 33.38 -53.22 -20.82
C ASN A 697 34.74 -52.48 -20.82
N PHE A 698 34.74 -51.17 -20.57
CA PHE A 698 35.86 -50.24 -20.70
C PHE A 698 36.32 -49.98 -22.16
N ASP A 699 35.49 -50.29 -23.16
CA ASP A 699 35.78 -49.96 -24.56
C ASP A 699 35.39 -48.49 -24.86
N PRO A 700 36.23 -47.71 -25.58
CA PRO A 700 35.83 -46.41 -26.10
C PRO A 700 34.69 -46.51 -27.13
N VAL A 701 33.73 -45.59 -27.04
CA VAL A 701 32.57 -45.51 -27.95
C VAL A 701 32.42 -44.08 -28.46
N ILE A 702 32.64 -43.86 -29.75
CA ILE A 702 32.41 -42.58 -30.41
C ILE A 702 30.95 -42.52 -30.85
N THR A 703 30.17 -41.64 -30.24
CA THR A 703 28.76 -41.43 -30.57
C THR A 703 28.62 -40.43 -31.73
N VAL A 704 27.95 -40.85 -32.80
CA VAL A 704 27.70 -40.06 -34.01
C VAL A 704 26.21 -39.90 -34.20
N VAL A 705 25.75 -38.66 -34.26
CA VAL A 705 24.34 -38.33 -34.44
C VAL A 705 24.04 -38.16 -35.93
N VAL A 706 23.15 -38.99 -36.47
CA VAL A 706 22.65 -38.88 -37.86
C VAL A 706 21.29 -38.21 -37.84
N LYS A 707 21.19 -37.02 -38.46
CA LYS A 707 19.97 -36.20 -38.49
C LYS A 707 19.34 -36.18 -39.88
N ASN A 708 18.04 -36.42 -39.93
CA ASN A 708 17.23 -36.24 -41.13
C ASN A 708 16.07 -35.32 -40.79
N LYS A 709 15.64 -34.49 -41.74
CA LYS A 709 14.49 -33.60 -41.56
C LYS A 709 13.21 -34.33 -41.96
N GLN A 710 12.09 -33.99 -41.32
CA GLN A 710 10.76 -34.34 -41.81
C GLN A 710 10.36 -33.37 -42.96
N PRO A 711 9.57 -33.82 -43.95
CA PRO A 711 8.82 -32.91 -44.80
C PRO A 711 7.76 -32.16 -43.99
N LYS A 712 7.33 -31.01 -44.49
CA LYS A 712 6.17 -30.26 -43.97
C LYS A 712 5.09 -30.12 -45.04
N VAL A 713 3.89 -29.75 -44.62
CA VAL A 713 2.80 -29.40 -45.55
C VAL A 713 2.28 -27.99 -45.31
N GLN A 714 1.68 -27.40 -46.34
CA GLN A 714 1.07 -26.07 -46.30
C GLN A 714 -0.23 -26.05 -47.10
N ILE A 715 -1.21 -25.31 -46.59
CA ILE A 715 -2.50 -25.05 -47.24
C ILE A 715 -2.54 -23.56 -47.61
N GLU A 716 -2.84 -23.25 -48.88
CA GLU A 716 -3.17 -21.88 -49.31
C GLU A 716 -4.62 -21.79 -49.82
N LEU A 717 -5.51 -21.21 -49.02
CA LEU A 717 -6.88 -20.91 -49.42
C LEU A 717 -6.97 -19.44 -49.85
N THR A 718 -7.49 -19.17 -51.05
CA THR A 718 -7.80 -17.81 -51.52
C THR A 718 -9.31 -17.57 -51.46
N LYS A 719 -9.72 -16.60 -50.65
CA LYS A 719 -11.11 -16.19 -50.48
C LYS A 719 -11.47 -15.08 -51.48
N THR A 720 -12.64 -15.19 -52.10
CA THR A 720 -13.28 -14.09 -52.83
C THR A 720 -14.69 -13.81 -52.28
N PHE A 721 -15.20 -12.64 -52.64
CA PHE A 721 -16.52 -12.15 -52.30
C PHE A 721 -17.17 -11.62 -53.59
N GLU A 722 -18.43 -11.95 -53.82
CA GLU A 722 -19.16 -11.59 -55.04
C GLU A 722 -19.39 -10.06 -55.15
N GLU A 723 -19.41 -9.55 -56.40
CA GLU A 723 -19.46 -8.12 -56.78
C GLU A 723 -18.38 -7.22 -56.14
N MET A 724 -17.21 -7.76 -55.80
CA MET A 724 -16.05 -7.01 -55.29
C MET A 724 -14.79 -7.29 -56.13
N GLU A 725 -14.27 -6.29 -56.85
CA GLU A 725 -13.01 -6.43 -57.60
C GLU A 725 -11.79 -6.72 -56.71
N THR A 726 -11.85 -6.32 -55.43
CA THR A 726 -10.80 -6.54 -54.43
C THR A 726 -11.40 -6.80 -53.05
N THR A 727 -10.79 -7.70 -52.27
CA THR A 727 -11.36 -8.19 -51.01
C THR A 727 -10.97 -7.36 -49.78
N TYR A 728 -10.57 -6.10 -49.95
CA TYR A 728 -10.11 -5.27 -48.84
C TYR A 728 -11.19 -5.13 -47.76
N ASP A 729 -10.77 -5.21 -46.50
CA ASP A 729 -11.59 -5.10 -45.29
C ASP A 729 -12.68 -6.19 -45.12
N LYS A 730 -12.70 -7.23 -45.96
CA LYS A 730 -13.56 -8.42 -45.81
C LYS A 730 -12.73 -9.63 -45.39
N VAL A 731 -13.21 -10.36 -44.39
CA VAL A 731 -12.58 -11.59 -43.85
C VAL A 731 -13.56 -12.77 -43.78
N ALA A 732 -12.99 -13.97 -43.82
CA ALA A 732 -13.65 -15.24 -43.57
C ALA A 732 -12.86 -16.01 -42.49
N GLY A 733 -13.56 -16.66 -41.56
CA GLY A 733 -13.00 -17.47 -40.48
C GLY A 733 -13.36 -18.94 -40.65
N PHE A 734 -12.34 -19.79 -40.75
CA PHE A 734 -12.47 -21.22 -41.02
C PHE A 734 -12.18 -22.07 -39.77
N GLU A 735 -12.98 -23.11 -39.56
CA GLU A 735 -12.65 -24.23 -38.67
C GLU A 735 -11.67 -25.15 -39.40
N PHE A 736 -10.53 -25.45 -38.76
CA PHE A 736 -9.48 -26.31 -39.31
C PHE A 736 -9.43 -27.63 -38.54
N LYS A 737 -9.43 -28.76 -39.26
CA LYS A 737 -9.53 -30.11 -38.70
C LYS A 737 -8.63 -31.12 -39.40
N THR A 738 -8.31 -32.21 -38.71
CA THR A 738 -7.86 -33.48 -39.30
C THR A 738 -9.05 -34.36 -39.69
N VAL A 739 -8.87 -35.26 -40.65
CA VAL A 739 -9.82 -36.36 -40.95
C VAL A 739 -9.36 -37.68 -40.35
N ASN A 740 -8.04 -37.93 -40.39
CA ASN A 740 -7.39 -39.14 -39.86
C ASN A 740 -6.33 -38.80 -38.80
N GLU A 741 -5.88 -39.81 -38.06
CA GLU A 741 -4.77 -39.66 -37.10
C GLU A 741 -3.49 -39.25 -37.84
N VAL A 742 -2.78 -38.25 -37.31
CA VAL A 742 -1.51 -37.78 -37.87
C VAL A 742 -0.37 -38.36 -37.03
N ILE A 743 0.33 -39.35 -37.58
CA ILE A 743 1.30 -40.16 -36.85
C ILE A 743 2.70 -39.53 -36.89
N SER A 744 3.33 -39.43 -35.73
CA SER A 744 4.70 -38.97 -35.51
C SER A 744 5.73 -39.88 -36.18
N ALA A 745 6.56 -39.31 -37.07
CA ALA A 745 7.70 -40.02 -37.65
C ALA A 745 8.80 -40.33 -36.62
N ILE A 746 8.80 -39.64 -35.47
CA ILE A 746 9.81 -39.81 -34.42
C ILE A 746 9.57 -41.15 -33.69
N ASP A 747 8.36 -41.41 -33.22
CA ASP A 747 8.07 -42.48 -32.26
C ASP A 747 6.76 -43.26 -32.54
N GLY A 748 5.96 -42.84 -33.52
CA GLY A 748 4.65 -43.45 -33.82
C GLY A 748 3.53 -42.98 -32.90
N SER A 749 3.75 -41.94 -32.08
CA SER A 749 2.67 -41.29 -31.33
C SER A 749 1.69 -40.57 -32.26
N VAL A 750 0.43 -40.44 -31.82
CA VAL A 750 -0.58 -39.61 -32.49
C VAL A 750 -0.29 -38.15 -32.15
N LEU A 751 0.04 -37.33 -33.17
CA LEU A 751 0.25 -35.89 -33.04
C LEU A 751 -1.07 -35.11 -33.03
N TYR A 752 -2.05 -35.60 -33.79
CA TYR A 752 -3.43 -35.11 -33.82
C TYR A 752 -4.40 -36.29 -33.96
N ASP A 753 -5.45 -36.32 -33.16
CA ASP A 753 -6.52 -37.32 -33.23
C ASP A 753 -7.34 -37.17 -34.53
N ALA A 754 -8.02 -38.23 -34.97
CA ALA A 754 -8.93 -38.16 -36.12
C ALA A 754 -10.16 -37.29 -35.82
N GLY A 755 -10.34 -36.19 -36.55
CA GLY A 755 -11.44 -35.22 -36.33
C GLY A 755 -11.12 -34.10 -35.34
N GLU A 756 -9.87 -33.98 -34.89
CA GLU A 756 -9.41 -32.94 -33.97
C GLU A 756 -9.52 -31.53 -34.57
N VAL A 757 -9.93 -30.55 -33.76
CA VAL A 757 -9.96 -29.12 -34.13
C VAL A 757 -8.63 -28.47 -33.82
N ILE A 758 -7.83 -28.20 -34.86
CA ILE A 758 -6.55 -27.49 -34.72
C ILE A 758 -6.85 -25.99 -34.67
N ASN A 759 -6.94 -25.46 -33.44
CA ASN A 759 -7.27 -24.07 -33.19
C ASN A 759 -6.09 -23.14 -33.54
N ASN A 760 -6.37 -22.02 -34.20
CA ASN A 760 -5.41 -20.93 -34.42
C ASN A 760 -5.04 -20.27 -33.08
N PRO A 761 -3.79 -20.36 -32.59
CA PRO A 761 -3.40 -19.79 -31.30
C PRO A 761 -3.44 -18.25 -31.27
N ASN A 762 -3.57 -17.60 -32.43
CA ASN A 762 -3.66 -16.14 -32.55
C ASN A 762 -5.11 -15.63 -32.62
N SER A 763 -6.12 -16.50 -32.68
CA SER A 763 -7.53 -16.10 -32.73
C SER A 763 -8.28 -16.38 -31.42
N PRO A 764 -9.05 -15.43 -30.86
CA PRO A 764 -9.80 -15.63 -29.61
C PRO A 764 -10.87 -16.72 -29.63
N ASP A 765 -11.32 -17.11 -30.83
CA ASP A 765 -12.32 -18.14 -31.11
C ASP A 765 -11.72 -19.44 -31.69
N GLY A 766 -10.40 -19.49 -31.87
CA GLY A 766 -9.69 -20.61 -32.50
C GLY A 766 -9.79 -20.70 -34.02
N LEU A 767 -10.51 -19.81 -34.70
CA LEU A 767 -10.70 -19.87 -36.16
C LEU A 767 -9.47 -19.35 -36.94
N TRP A 768 -9.29 -19.90 -38.13
CA TRP A 768 -8.26 -19.48 -39.08
C TRP A 768 -8.84 -18.44 -40.02
N TYR A 769 -8.46 -17.18 -39.81
CA TYR A 769 -8.96 -16.05 -40.57
C TYR A 769 -8.11 -15.76 -41.82
N THR A 770 -8.78 -15.42 -42.92
CA THR A 770 -8.15 -14.87 -44.12
C THR A 770 -7.61 -13.46 -43.85
N ASP A 771 -6.43 -13.16 -44.38
CA ASP A 771 -5.84 -11.82 -44.34
C ASP A 771 -6.74 -10.79 -45.07
N PRO A 772 -7.12 -9.67 -44.42
CA PRO A 772 -8.06 -8.67 -44.95
C PRO A 772 -7.49 -7.80 -46.08
N VAL A 773 -6.22 -7.97 -46.44
CA VAL A 773 -5.52 -7.16 -47.46
C VAL A 773 -5.33 -7.97 -48.75
N THR A 774 -5.22 -9.29 -48.65
CA THR A 774 -4.90 -10.20 -49.76
C THR A 774 -5.96 -11.25 -50.03
N GLY A 775 -6.94 -11.42 -49.12
CA GLY A 775 -7.96 -12.46 -49.19
C GLY A 775 -7.40 -13.88 -48.96
N LYS A 776 -6.13 -14.04 -48.61
CA LYS A 776 -5.50 -15.36 -48.43
C LYS A 776 -5.53 -15.83 -46.98
N LEU A 777 -5.80 -17.11 -46.79
CA LEU A 777 -5.44 -17.88 -45.60
C LEU A 777 -4.29 -18.82 -45.97
N VAL A 778 -3.19 -18.75 -45.23
CA VAL A 778 -2.04 -19.66 -45.37
C VAL A 778 -1.80 -20.34 -44.03
N ILE A 779 -1.77 -21.67 -44.03
CA ILE A 779 -1.45 -22.49 -42.85
C ILE A 779 -0.21 -23.31 -43.20
N SER A 780 0.94 -22.99 -42.58
CA SER A 780 2.24 -23.62 -42.83
C SER A 780 2.67 -24.54 -41.68
N ASP A 781 3.82 -25.20 -41.85
CA ASP A 781 4.52 -26.01 -40.83
C ASP A 781 3.73 -27.21 -40.28
N LEU A 782 2.62 -27.53 -40.93
CA LEU A 782 1.76 -28.69 -40.66
C LEU A 782 2.53 -30.00 -40.82
N PHE A 783 2.17 -30.98 -40.00
CA PHE A 783 2.79 -32.31 -40.02
C PHE A 783 2.26 -33.17 -41.17
N LEU A 784 3.11 -34.09 -41.63
CA LEU A 784 2.78 -35.17 -42.55
C LEU A 784 2.87 -36.49 -41.77
N SER A 785 1.80 -37.29 -41.82
CA SER A 785 1.66 -38.56 -41.12
C SER A 785 2.71 -39.58 -41.60
N ALA A 786 3.30 -40.32 -40.67
CA ALA A 786 4.42 -41.20 -40.94
C ALA A 786 4.03 -42.50 -41.66
N GLY A 787 4.02 -42.45 -42.99
CA GLY A 787 3.76 -43.60 -43.87
C GLY A 787 2.30 -43.79 -44.28
N GLU A 788 1.43 -42.84 -43.92
CA GLU A 788 0.02 -42.80 -44.32
C GLU A 788 -0.33 -41.46 -44.97
N LEU A 789 -1.49 -41.41 -45.65
CA LEU A 789 -2.05 -40.14 -46.14
C LEU A 789 -2.35 -39.21 -44.97
N THR A 790 -2.24 -37.90 -45.20
CA THR A 790 -2.63 -36.88 -44.22
C THR A 790 -3.71 -36.01 -44.82
N THR A 791 -4.93 -36.10 -44.29
CA THR A 791 -6.05 -35.30 -44.76
C THR A 791 -6.46 -34.28 -43.71
N TYR A 792 -6.41 -33.00 -44.09
CA TYR A 792 -6.93 -31.88 -43.31
C TYR A 792 -8.18 -31.29 -44.00
N THR A 793 -9.01 -30.56 -43.27
CA THR A 793 -10.16 -29.84 -43.83
C THR A 793 -10.28 -28.40 -43.33
N LEU A 794 -10.77 -27.50 -44.18
CA LEU A 794 -11.25 -26.17 -43.80
C LEU A 794 -12.76 -26.06 -44.11
N GLN A 795 -13.56 -25.61 -43.15
CA GLN A 795 -14.98 -25.25 -43.36
C GLN A 795 -15.22 -23.83 -42.83
N GLU A 796 -15.90 -22.97 -43.60
CA GLU A 796 -16.19 -21.61 -43.13
C GLU A 796 -17.19 -21.65 -41.96
N LYS A 797 -16.95 -20.83 -40.93
CA LYS A 797 -17.86 -20.65 -39.77
C LYS A 797 -18.31 -19.21 -39.59
N VAL A 798 -17.52 -18.26 -40.09
CA VAL A 798 -17.78 -16.83 -40.02
C VAL A 798 -17.47 -16.22 -41.38
N THR A 799 -18.48 -15.64 -42.01
CA THR A 799 -18.34 -14.77 -43.19
C THR A 799 -18.47 -13.31 -42.77
N SER A 800 -18.01 -12.39 -43.62
CA SER A 800 -18.25 -10.96 -43.43
C SER A 800 -19.71 -10.57 -43.67
N GLU A 801 -20.14 -9.51 -42.97
CA GLU A 801 -21.49 -8.95 -43.12
C GLU A 801 -21.83 -8.63 -44.59
N GLY A 802 -23.05 -9.01 -44.99
CA GLY A 802 -23.60 -8.87 -46.34
C GLY A 802 -23.48 -10.11 -47.23
N TYR A 803 -22.83 -11.18 -46.77
CA TYR A 803 -22.56 -12.39 -47.56
C TYR A 803 -23.11 -13.67 -46.93
N VAL A 804 -23.48 -14.64 -47.77
CA VAL A 804 -23.86 -16.00 -47.39
C VAL A 804 -22.62 -16.78 -46.95
N LEU A 805 -22.76 -17.61 -45.90
CA LEU A 805 -21.72 -18.49 -45.38
C LEU A 805 -21.51 -19.70 -46.31
N ASP A 806 -20.26 -20.06 -46.61
CA ASP A 806 -19.97 -21.32 -47.32
C ASP A 806 -19.94 -22.52 -46.35
N GLU A 807 -21.02 -23.30 -46.33
CA GLU A 807 -21.09 -24.55 -45.56
C GLU A 807 -20.20 -25.68 -46.13
N THR A 808 -19.53 -25.48 -47.28
CA THR A 808 -18.69 -26.52 -47.90
C THR A 808 -17.47 -26.85 -47.04
N VAL A 809 -17.21 -28.15 -46.86
CA VAL A 809 -15.98 -28.67 -46.26
C VAL A 809 -14.96 -28.89 -47.37
N HIS A 810 -13.85 -28.14 -47.33
CA HIS A 810 -12.77 -28.23 -48.31
C HIS A 810 -11.67 -29.15 -47.77
N GLU A 811 -11.46 -30.31 -48.41
CA GLU A 811 -10.45 -31.31 -48.01
C GLU A 811 -9.10 -31.08 -48.71
N PHE A 812 -8.00 -31.29 -47.99
CA PHE A 812 -6.63 -31.18 -48.46
C PHE A 812 -5.87 -32.47 -48.09
N VAL A 813 -5.45 -33.23 -49.10
CA VAL A 813 -4.81 -34.55 -48.94
C VAL A 813 -3.34 -34.47 -49.30
N PHE A 814 -2.47 -34.93 -48.41
CA PHE A 814 -1.02 -34.94 -48.60
C PHE A 814 -0.43 -36.36 -48.46
N GLU A 815 0.59 -36.66 -49.25
CA GLU A 815 1.33 -37.94 -49.27
C GLU A 815 2.84 -37.67 -49.42
N GLN A 816 3.71 -38.42 -48.73
CA GLN A 816 5.15 -38.34 -48.97
C GLN A 816 5.52 -39.10 -50.25
N THR A 817 5.50 -38.42 -51.40
CA THR A 817 5.83 -39.05 -52.70
C THR A 817 7.33 -39.27 -52.92
N ASP A 818 8.19 -38.57 -52.19
CA ASP A 818 9.65 -38.70 -52.27
C ASP A 818 10.40 -38.33 -50.97
N THR A 819 11.72 -38.56 -50.95
CA THR A 819 12.61 -38.29 -49.81
C THR A 819 13.46 -37.02 -49.97
N TYR A 820 13.13 -36.08 -50.85
CA TYR A 820 13.95 -34.86 -51.07
C TYR A 820 13.16 -33.55 -51.08
N THR A 821 11.84 -33.59 -51.26
CA THR A 821 10.88 -32.49 -51.21
C THR A 821 10.58 -32.12 -49.75
N ASP A 822 10.84 -30.87 -49.37
CA ASP A 822 10.78 -30.38 -47.99
C ASP A 822 9.46 -29.71 -47.60
N LEU A 823 8.67 -29.24 -48.58
CA LEU A 823 7.35 -28.64 -48.38
C LEU A 823 6.39 -29.08 -49.50
N TYR A 824 5.28 -29.72 -49.12
CA TYR A 824 4.16 -30.00 -50.01
C TYR A 824 3.09 -28.90 -49.84
N ILE A 825 2.56 -28.35 -50.94
CA ILE A 825 1.60 -27.24 -50.90
C ILE A 825 0.34 -27.62 -51.68
N GLU A 826 -0.82 -27.55 -51.03
CA GLU A 826 -2.12 -27.67 -51.69
C GLU A 826 -2.90 -26.35 -51.61
N THR A 827 -3.74 -26.10 -52.63
CA THR A 827 -4.37 -24.76 -52.82
C THR A 827 -5.85 -24.84 -53.15
N ALA A 828 -6.66 -24.01 -52.50
CA ALA A 828 -8.11 -23.90 -52.73
C ALA A 828 -8.56 -22.47 -53.04
N LYS A 829 -9.76 -22.34 -53.60
CA LYS A 829 -10.44 -21.06 -53.82
C LYS A 829 -11.90 -21.14 -53.36
N VAL A 830 -12.36 -20.16 -52.58
CA VAL A 830 -13.69 -20.16 -51.97
C VAL A 830 -14.34 -18.78 -52.14
N GLU A 831 -15.49 -18.73 -52.81
CA GLU A 831 -16.24 -17.50 -53.08
C GLU A 831 -17.52 -17.45 -52.23
N ASN A 832 -17.78 -16.33 -51.56
CA ASN A 832 -19.07 -16.14 -50.88
C ASN A 832 -19.99 -15.27 -51.72
N LYS A 833 -21.25 -15.72 -51.78
CA LYS A 833 -22.33 -15.08 -52.52
C LYS A 833 -22.93 -13.92 -51.74
N LEU A 834 -23.26 -12.84 -52.43
CA LEU A 834 -23.84 -11.66 -51.82
C LEU A 834 -25.28 -11.99 -51.39
N ILE A 835 -25.69 -11.55 -50.19
CA ILE A 835 -27.09 -11.70 -49.77
C ILE A 835 -27.96 -10.88 -50.71
N ARG A 836 -29.04 -11.48 -51.20
CA ARG A 836 -30.05 -10.84 -52.06
C ARG A 836 -31.43 -11.07 -51.46
N THR A 837 -32.29 -10.06 -51.51
CA THR A 837 -33.63 -10.08 -50.92
C THR A 837 -34.65 -9.71 -51.98
N ASN A 838 -35.80 -10.37 -52.00
CA ASN A 838 -36.91 -9.97 -52.86
C ASN A 838 -37.78 -8.94 -52.13
N LEU A 839 -38.05 -7.80 -52.76
CA LEU A 839 -38.92 -6.76 -52.20
C LEU A 839 -40.31 -6.89 -52.82
N GLU A 840 -41.31 -7.24 -52.00
CA GLU A 840 -42.66 -7.54 -52.45
C GLU A 840 -43.62 -6.42 -52.02
N VAL A 841 -44.16 -5.70 -53.01
CA VAL A 841 -45.17 -4.65 -52.78
C VAL A 841 -46.55 -5.31 -52.84
N VAL A 842 -47.26 -5.31 -51.72
CA VAL A 842 -48.65 -5.80 -51.63
C VAL A 842 -49.60 -4.63 -51.90
N LYS A 843 -50.35 -4.71 -53.00
CA LYS A 843 -51.27 -3.65 -53.43
C LYS A 843 -52.59 -3.77 -52.68
N THR A 844 -52.90 -2.81 -51.81
CA THR A 844 -54.17 -2.77 -51.08
C THR A 844 -55.04 -1.60 -51.52
N ASP A 845 -56.36 -1.74 -51.35
CA ASP A 845 -57.28 -0.61 -51.34
C ASP A 845 -57.28 0.06 -49.96
N LYS A 846 -57.34 1.39 -49.95
CA LYS A 846 -57.19 2.24 -48.77
C LYS A 846 -58.39 2.17 -47.80
N TYR A 847 -59.57 1.85 -48.31
CA TYR A 847 -60.83 1.96 -47.58
C TYR A 847 -61.30 0.62 -47.03
N THR A 848 -61.16 -0.45 -47.82
CA THR A 848 -61.45 -1.83 -47.40
C THR A 848 -60.27 -2.47 -46.66
N GLY A 849 -59.03 -2.09 -46.99
CA GLY A 849 -57.82 -2.78 -46.57
C GLY A 849 -57.57 -4.13 -47.26
N GLU A 850 -58.41 -4.51 -48.23
CA GLU A 850 -58.25 -5.76 -48.99
C GLU A 850 -57.17 -5.62 -50.08
N ILE A 851 -56.60 -6.76 -50.49
CA ILE A 851 -55.60 -6.82 -51.56
C ILE A 851 -56.32 -6.67 -52.91
N ILE A 852 -55.85 -5.74 -53.75
CA ILE A 852 -56.46 -5.47 -55.06
C ILE A 852 -56.06 -6.59 -56.03
N ILE A 853 -57.00 -7.49 -56.31
CA ILE A 853 -56.85 -8.62 -57.24
C ILE A 853 -57.87 -8.52 -58.39
N GLY A 854 -57.56 -9.16 -59.52
CA GLY A 854 -58.35 -9.13 -60.74
C GLY A 854 -58.22 -7.84 -61.57
N VAL A 855 -57.33 -6.92 -61.18
CA VAL A 855 -57.19 -5.59 -61.80
C VAL A 855 -55.76 -5.40 -62.31
N GLU A 856 -55.60 -5.28 -63.64
CA GLU A 856 -54.32 -4.96 -64.30
C GLU A 856 -53.99 -3.46 -64.23
N GLY A 857 -52.73 -3.10 -64.55
CA GLY A 857 -52.35 -1.72 -64.86
C GLY A 857 -51.74 -0.89 -63.72
N PHE A 858 -51.46 -1.48 -62.56
CA PHE A 858 -50.58 -0.87 -61.56
C PHE A 858 -49.11 -1.23 -61.85
N GLU A 859 -48.21 -0.25 -61.77
CA GLU A 859 -46.76 -0.47 -61.90
C GLU A 859 -46.00 0.28 -60.81
N PHE A 860 -44.97 -0.36 -60.24
CA PHE A 860 -44.07 0.24 -59.25
C PHE A 860 -42.65 0.35 -59.80
N THR A 861 -41.98 1.47 -59.55
CA THR A 861 -40.54 1.63 -59.83
C THR A 861 -39.75 1.70 -58.53
N PHE A 862 -38.64 0.95 -58.46
CA PHE A 862 -37.62 1.01 -57.41
C PHE A 862 -36.36 1.67 -57.97
N ASP A 863 -36.10 2.90 -57.54
CA ASP A 863 -34.85 3.62 -57.81
C ASP A 863 -33.91 3.45 -56.61
N TYR A 864 -32.74 2.85 -56.80
CA TYR A 864 -31.82 2.53 -55.71
C TYR A 864 -30.34 2.68 -56.08
N THR A 865 -29.49 2.84 -55.07
CA THR A 865 -28.04 2.83 -55.21
C THR A 865 -27.44 1.57 -54.62
N PHE A 866 -26.45 0.99 -55.30
CA PHE A 866 -25.66 -0.15 -54.84
C PHE A 866 -24.22 -0.01 -55.35
N ASN A 867 -23.21 -0.28 -54.51
CA ASN A 867 -21.78 -0.07 -54.79
C ASN A 867 -21.39 1.34 -55.33
N GLY A 868 -22.28 2.34 -55.20
CA GLY A 868 -22.08 3.69 -55.71
C GLY A 868 -22.61 3.93 -57.14
N GLU A 869 -23.22 2.94 -57.77
CA GLU A 869 -23.96 3.08 -59.03
C GLU A 869 -25.48 3.19 -58.77
N GLU A 870 -26.19 3.87 -59.68
CA GLU A 870 -27.65 4.09 -59.63
C GLU A 870 -28.37 3.08 -60.52
N PHE A 871 -29.40 2.43 -59.98
CA PHE A 871 -30.24 1.42 -60.62
C PHE A 871 -31.70 1.83 -60.56
N SER A 872 -32.47 1.47 -61.58
CA SER A 872 -33.92 1.71 -61.67
C SER A 872 -34.58 0.48 -62.28
N VAL A 873 -35.60 -0.05 -61.59
CA VAL A 873 -36.32 -1.26 -62.00
C VAL A 873 -37.82 -1.00 -61.85
N THR A 874 -38.60 -1.26 -62.90
CA THR A 874 -40.07 -1.20 -62.87
C THR A 874 -40.65 -2.60 -62.92
N GLU A 875 -41.55 -2.93 -62.00
CA GLU A 875 -42.30 -4.19 -61.94
C GLU A 875 -43.81 -3.90 -61.92
N ALA A 876 -44.57 -4.62 -62.74
CA ALA A 876 -46.02 -4.56 -62.73
C ALA A 876 -46.60 -5.35 -61.55
N VAL A 877 -47.78 -4.95 -61.07
CA VAL A 877 -48.55 -5.73 -60.11
C VAL A 877 -49.22 -6.90 -60.85
N ASP A 878 -48.95 -8.12 -60.40
CA ASP A 878 -49.65 -9.32 -60.85
C ASP A 878 -51.13 -9.27 -60.41
N PRO A 879 -52.10 -9.30 -61.34
CA PRO A 879 -53.51 -9.22 -61.00
C PRO A 879 -54.04 -10.47 -60.29
N GLU A 880 -53.40 -11.64 -60.39
CA GLU A 880 -53.87 -12.84 -59.66
C GLU A 880 -53.54 -12.78 -58.16
N THR A 881 -52.45 -12.11 -57.78
CA THR A 881 -51.99 -12.03 -56.38
C THR A 881 -52.09 -10.64 -55.76
N GLY A 882 -52.24 -9.59 -56.57
CA GLY A 882 -52.24 -8.20 -56.12
C GLY A 882 -50.87 -7.71 -55.66
N LYS A 883 -49.78 -8.21 -56.26
CA LYS A 883 -48.42 -7.89 -55.83
C LYS A 883 -47.44 -7.58 -56.96
N ALA A 884 -46.53 -6.66 -56.74
CA ALA A 884 -45.29 -6.52 -57.52
C ALA A 884 -44.11 -7.11 -56.73
N THR A 885 -43.09 -7.66 -57.41
CA THR A 885 -41.92 -8.23 -56.72
C THR A 885 -40.63 -7.89 -57.45
N PHE A 886 -39.87 -6.96 -56.87
CA PHE A 886 -38.50 -6.65 -57.27
C PHE A 886 -37.59 -7.78 -56.77
N LYS A 887 -36.92 -8.47 -57.69
CA LYS A 887 -36.17 -9.70 -57.38
C LYS A 887 -34.68 -9.42 -57.22
N ASP A 888 -34.02 -10.28 -56.44
CA ASP A 888 -32.56 -10.38 -56.35
C ASP A 888 -31.83 -9.08 -55.91
N ILE A 889 -32.51 -8.20 -55.17
CA ILE A 889 -31.98 -6.91 -54.72
C ILE A 889 -30.81 -7.13 -53.75
N PRO A 890 -29.61 -6.58 -54.03
CA PRO A 890 -28.39 -6.89 -53.27
C PRO A 890 -28.34 -6.24 -51.88
N TYR A 891 -27.61 -6.87 -50.96
CA TYR A 891 -27.24 -6.28 -49.68
C TYR A 891 -26.57 -4.92 -49.86
N SER A 892 -26.87 -3.98 -48.96
CA SER A 892 -26.53 -2.55 -49.00
C SER A 892 -27.19 -1.72 -50.12
N ALA A 893 -28.14 -2.26 -50.88
CA ALA A 893 -29.00 -1.44 -51.73
C ALA A 893 -29.85 -0.48 -50.89
N GLU A 894 -29.85 0.81 -51.24
CA GLU A 894 -30.64 1.86 -50.56
C GLU A 894 -31.33 2.75 -51.59
N GLY A 895 -32.66 2.94 -51.46
CA GLY A 895 -33.48 3.57 -52.50
C GLY A 895 -34.94 3.85 -52.11
N THR A 896 -35.76 4.15 -53.12
CA THR A 896 -37.17 4.51 -52.99
C THR A 896 -38.06 3.76 -53.98
N ILE A 897 -39.15 3.18 -53.48
CA ILE A 897 -40.22 2.55 -54.27
C ILE A 897 -41.39 3.53 -54.41
N THR A 898 -41.87 3.72 -55.63
CA THR A 898 -42.97 4.62 -56.00
C THR A 898 -43.94 3.95 -56.97
N GLU A 899 -45.23 4.27 -56.89
CA GLU A 899 -46.19 3.87 -57.92
C GLU A 899 -46.03 4.79 -59.14
N THR A 900 -45.82 4.20 -60.32
CA THR A 900 -45.56 4.93 -61.57
C THR A 900 -46.69 4.79 -62.60
N ALA A 901 -47.57 3.79 -62.45
CA ALA A 901 -48.80 3.67 -63.24
C ALA A 901 -49.95 3.09 -62.40
N THR A 902 -51.18 3.41 -62.81
CA THR A 902 -52.44 2.87 -62.26
C THR A 902 -53.47 2.76 -63.38
N ASN A 903 -54.58 2.07 -63.12
CA ASN A 903 -55.70 1.88 -64.05
C ASN A 903 -56.84 2.92 -63.86
N ASP A 904 -57.82 2.89 -64.77
CA ASP A 904 -58.95 3.81 -64.76
C ASP A 904 -59.89 3.69 -63.56
N ALA A 905 -59.89 2.58 -62.81
CA ALA A 905 -60.72 2.40 -61.61
C ALA A 905 -60.08 2.96 -60.31
N TYR A 906 -58.79 3.32 -60.33
CA TYR A 906 -58.06 3.78 -59.13
C TYR A 906 -57.35 5.13 -59.35
N PHE A 907 -57.09 5.86 -58.28
CA PHE A 907 -56.18 7.02 -58.30
C PHE A 907 -54.72 6.57 -58.15
N LEU A 908 -53.80 7.26 -58.82
CA LEU A 908 -52.36 7.05 -58.69
C LEU A 908 -51.90 7.57 -57.33
N SER A 909 -51.14 6.76 -56.60
CA SER A 909 -50.70 7.09 -55.23
C SER A 909 -49.52 8.06 -55.22
N ASP A 910 -49.53 9.02 -54.30
CA ASP A 910 -48.46 9.99 -54.05
C ASP A 910 -47.52 9.58 -52.90
N GLU A 911 -47.69 8.37 -52.36
CA GLU A 911 -46.77 7.79 -51.38
C GLU A 911 -45.38 7.51 -52.00
N ILE A 912 -44.33 7.54 -51.17
CA ILE A 912 -42.97 7.10 -51.50
C ILE A 912 -42.44 6.24 -50.35
N LYS A 913 -42.11 4.98 -50.59
CA LYS A 913 -41.55 4.07 -49.58
C LYS A 913 -40.01 4.06 -49.69
N GLN A 914 -39.30 4.47 -48.64
CA GLN A 914 -37.84 4.27 -48.60
C GLN A 914 -37.53 2.83 -48.17
N VAL A 915 -36.62 2.16 -48.88
CA VAL A 915 -36.18 0.79 -48.54
C VAL A 915 -34.66 0.71 -48.57
N LYS A 916 -34.12 0.00 -47.57
CA LYS A 916 -32.70 -0.31 -47.45
C LYS A 916 -32.52 -1.78 -47.12
N VAL A 917 -31.71 -2.49 -47.90
CA VAL A 917 -31.43 -3.91 -47.74
C VAL A 917 -30.16 -4.10 -46.90
N ASP A 918 -30.24 -3.83 -45.60
CA ASP A 918 -29.18 -4.18 -44.65
C ASP A 918 -29.70 -5.07 -43.51
N LYS A 919 -28.82 -5.52 -42.63
CA LYS A 919 -29.08 -6.44 -41.51
C LYS A 919 -30.26 -6.04 -40.57
N ASP A 920 -30.74 -4.80 -40.60
CA ASP A 920 -31.89 -4.37 -39.80
C ASP A 920 -33.23 -4.53 -40.55
N LEU A 921 -33.20 -4.93 -41.83
CA LEU A 921 -34.39 -5.29 -42.63
C LEU A 921 -34.95 -6.67 -42.18
N PRO A 922 -36.24 -6.78 -41.81
CA PRO A 922 -36.87 -8.07 -41.51
C PRO A 922 -36.87 -9.01 -42.73
N GLY A 923 -36.59 -10.30 -42.53
CA GLY A 923 -36.63 -11.29 -43.63
C GLY A 923 -35.53 -11.12 -44.68
N ILE A 924 -34.41 -10.45 -44.35
CA ILE A 924 -33.28 -10.30 -45.26
C ILE A 924 -32.75 -11.64 -45.76
N GLY A 925 -32.51 -11.75 -47.07
CA GLY A 925 -32.17 -13.02 -47.72
C GLY A 925 -33.38 -13.86 -48.16
N GLU A 926 -34.60 -13.47 -47.76
CA GLU A 926 -35.85 -14.11 -48.16
C GLU A 926 -36.73 -13.10 -48.95
N VAL A 927 -38.02 -12.97 -48.60
CA VAL A 927 -38.95 -12.00 -49.18
C VAL A 927 -39.34 -11.00 -48.10
N TYR A 928 -39.10 -9.71 -48.34
CA TYR A 928 -39.61 -8.62 -47.51
C TYR A 928 -40.86 -8.02 -48.16
N SER A 929 -42.02 -8.34 -47.58
CA SER A 929 -43.34 -7.87 -48.04
C SER A 929 -43.79 -6.62 -47.26
N PHE A 930 -44.36 -5.64 -47.96
CA PHE A 930 -44.99 -4.47 -47.34
C PHE A 930 -46.19 -3.96 -48.14
N GLU A 931 -47.14 -3.32 -47.45
CA GLU A 931 -48.40 -2.83 -48.03
C GLU A 931 -48.27 -1.42 -48.65
N TYR A 932 -49.01 -1.19 -49.73
CA TYR A 932 -49.06 0.06 -50.49
C TYR A 932 -50.50 0.34 -50.92
N GLU A 933 -51.09 1.42 -50.40
CA GLU A 933 -52.52 1.73 -50.49
C GLU A 933 -52.85 2.59 -51.73
N ASN A 934 -53.93 2.27 -52.46
CA ASN A 934 -54.57 3.17 -53.44
C ASN A 934 -56.03 3.43 -53.08
N LYS A 935 -56.62 4.47 -53.67
CA LYS A 935 -58.03 4.80 -53.55
C LYS A 935 -58.76 4.40 -54.82
N ILE A 936 -59.86 3.66 -54.70
CA ILE A 936 -60.81 3.42 -55.79
C ILE A 936 -61.50 4.73 -56.25
N LYS A 937 -62.10 4.72 -57.44
CA LYS A 937 -63.00 5.77 -57.95
C LYS A 937 -64.47 5.29 -57.86
N PRO A 938 -65.43 6.13 -57.44
CA PRO A 938 -66.80 5.71 -57.19
C PRO A 938 -67.65 5.52 -58.46
N THR A 939 -68.71 4.72 -58.34
CA THR A 939 -69.71 4.45 -59.40
C THR A 939 -71.15 4.46 -58.86
N ILE A 940 -72.15 4.64 -59.74
CA ILE A 940 -73.59 4.64 -59.41
C ILE A 940 -74.36 3.77 -60.43
N GLY A 941 -75.42 3.08 -60.00
CA GLY A 941 -76.54 2.63 -60.85
C GLY A 941 -77.87 2.70 -60.06
N THR A 942 -79.05 2.79 -60.71
CA THR A 942 -80.32 3.04 -59.97
C THR A 942 -81.55 2.25 -60.41
N LEU A 943 -82.63 2.35 -59.62
CA LEU A 943 -83.89 1.64 -59.83
C LEU A 943 -85.11 2.48 -59.36
N ALA A 944 -85.90 2.96 -60.32
CA ALA A 944 -87.11 3.75 -60.05
C ALA A 944 -88.41 2.92 -60.12
N THR A 945 -89.31 3.10 -59.15
CA THR A 945 -90.58 2.36 -58.96
C THR A 945 -91.64 3.22 -58.27
N GLY A 946 -92.89 2.73 -58.17
CA GLY A 946 -93.87 3.17 -57.19
C GLY A 946 -93.64 2.58 -55.80
N ILE A 947 -94.37 3.07 -54.79
CA ILE A 947 -94.13 2.76 -53.37
C ILE A 947 -94.24 1.27 -53.00
N ASN A 948 -94.92 0.43 -53.78
CA ASN A 948 -94.99 -1.03 -53.57
C ASN A 948 -94.21 -1.83 -54.64
N GLY A 949 -93.36 -1.17 -55.44
CA GLY A 949 -92.52 -1.75 -56.47
C GLY A 949 -93.14 -1.76 -57.89
N GLU A 950 -94.35 -1.24 -58.05
CA GLU A 950 -95.04 -1.14 -59.34
C GLU A 950 -94.32 -0.22 -60.35
N LYS A 951 -94.32 -0.59 -61.64
CA LYS A 951 -93.77 0.21 -62.76
C LYS A 951 -94.85 0.97 -63.55
N THR A 952 -96.13 0.79 -63.20
CA THR A 952 -97.29 1.48 -63.79
C THR A 952 -98.29 1.79 -62.68
N LEU A 953 -98.89 2.98 -62.75
CA LEU A 953 -99.54 3.68 -61.64
C LEU A 953 -100.88 4.29 -62.09
N ASP A 954 -101.84 4.45 -61.17
CA ASP A 954 -103.10 5.14 -61.44
C ASP A 954 -102.92 6.65 -61.22
N PRO A 955 -103.07 7.53 -62.23
CA PRO A 955 -102.84 8.97 -62.08
C PRO A 955 -103.95 9.69 -61.30
N THR A 956 -105.11 9.04 -61.06
CA THR A 956 -106.25 9.63 -60.35
C THR A 956 -106.12 9.57 -58.82
N ILE A 957 -105.06 8.91 -58.32
CA ILE A 957 -104.70 8.82 -56.90
C ILE A 957 -103.32 9.43 -56.62
N ASP A 958 -103.04 9.75 -55.37
CA ASP A 958 -101.73 10.24 -54.94
C ASP A 958 -100.72 9.08 -54.97
N ASN A 959 -99.64 9.25 -55.72
CA ASN A 959 -98.59 8.24 -55.88
C ASN A 959 -97.30 8.71 -55.21
N VAL A 960 -96.47 7.78 -54.75
CA VAL A 960 -95.11 8.09 -54.29
C VAL A 960 -94.14 7.27 -55.11
N LEU A 961 -93.29 7.96 -55.86
CA LEU A 961 -92.23 7.37 -56.64
C LEU A 961 -91.00 7.21 -55.76
N ILE A 962 -90.30 6.09 -55.92
CA ILE A 962 -89.10 5.71 -55.19
C ILE A 962 -87.99 5.47 -56.22
N ASP A 963 -86.86 6.15 -56.10
CA ASP A 963 -85.62 5.76 -56.78
C ASP A 963 -84.62 5.24 -55.74
N VAL A 964 -83.92 4.17 -56.08
CA VAL A 964 -82.86 3.58 -55.25
C VAL A 964 -81.56 3.69 -56.03
N SER A 965 -80.69 4.60 -55.61
CA SER A 965 -79.36 4.80 -56.18
C SER A 965 -78.36 3.94 -55.42
N MET A 966 -77.89 2.85 -56.03
CA MET A 966 -76.81 1.99 -55.54
C MET A 966 -75.47 2.68 -55.87
N VAL A 967 -74.63 2.94 -54.87
CA VAL A 967 -73.38 3.69 -55.05
C VAL A 967 -72.21 2.92 -54.45
N ASP A 968 -71.20 2.64 -55.26
CA ASP A 968 -70.00 1.89 -54.85
C ASP A 968 -68.78 2.82 -54.73
N GLY A 969 -67.84 2.49 -53.84
CA GLY A 969 -66.52 3.14 -53.77
C GLY A 969 -66.48 4.56 -53.18
N LEU A 970 -67.42 4.91 -52.29
CA LEU A 970 -67.39 6.17 -51.53
C LEU A 970 -66.40 6.12 -50.35
N ASP A 971 -65.94 7.28 -49.89
CA ASP A 971 -65.18 7.44 -48.64
C ASP A 971 -66.16 7.68 -47.47
N PRO A 972 -66.30 6.75 -46.50
CA PRO A 972 -67.26 6.90 -45.39
C PRO A 972 -66.97 8.08 -44.44
N SER A 973 -65.79 8.73 -44.57
CA SER A 973 -65.43 9.93 -43.80
C SER A 973 -65.80 11.26 -44.49
N MET A 974 -66.33 11.18 -45.71
CA MET A 974 -66.82 12.33 -46.47
C MET A 974 -68.31 12.62 -46.19
N ILE A 975 -68.75 13.79 -46.67
CA ILE A 975 -70.12 14.26 -46.57
C ILE A 975 -70.56 14.65 -47.98
N PHE A 976 -71.72 14.15 -48.40
CA PHE A 976 -72.21 14.26 -49.78
C PHE A 976 -73.53 15.03 -49.87
N THR A 977 -73.78 15.58 -51.06
CA THR A 977 -75.09 16.11 -51.48
C THR A 977 -75.61 15.26 -52.63
N PHE A 978 -76.75 14.60 -52.44
CA PHE A 978 -77.42 13.78 -53.45
C PHE A 978 -78.53 14.58 -54.12
N VAL A 979 -78.66 14.46 -55.45
CA VAL A 979 -79.67 15.17 -56.23
C VAL A 979 -80.31 14.22 -57.23
N THR A 980 -81.57 13.84 -57.00
CA THR A 980 -82.35 12.98 -57.89
C THR A 980 -83.42 13.79 -58.60
N LYS A 981 -83.54 13.62 -59.93
CA LYS A 981 -84.44 14.39 -60.79
C LYS A 981 -85.31 13.44 -61.61
N ALA A 982 -86.64 13.60 -61.53
CA ALA A 982 -87.59 12.89 -62.39
C ALA A 982 -88.00 13.76 -63.58
N TRP A 983 -87.98 13.18 -64.77
CA TRP A 983 -88.19 13.84 -66.07
C TRP A 983 -89.33 13.16 -66.85
N ILE A 984 -90.28 13.93 -67.37
CA ILE A 984 -91.32 13.42 -68.29
C ILE A 984 -90.68 13.23 -69.68
N TYR A 985 -90.87 12.04 -70.25
CA TYR A 985 -90.39 11.65 -71.58
C TYR A 985 -91.49 11.88 -72.62
N ASP A 986 -91.22 12.65 -73.69
CA ASP A 986 -92.14 12.79 -74.84
C ASP A 986 -91.82 11.81 -75.98
N GLU A 987 -92.81 11.45 -76.81
CA GLU A 987 -92.62 10.56 -77.97
C GLU A 987 -91.70 11.15 -79.08
N GLY A 988 -91.26 12.39 -78.94
CA GLY A 988 -90.31 13.07 -79.82
C GLY A 988 -88.85 12.99 -79.35
N GLY A 989 -88.58 12.41 -78.17
CA GLY A 989 -87.24 12.33 -77.58
C GLY A 989 -86.78 13.60 -76.86
N ASN A 990 -87.70 14.47 -76.43
CA ASN A 990 -87.38 15.56 -75.50
C ASN A 990 -87.87 15.21 -74.09
N HIS A 991 -87.26 15.87 -73.10
CA HIS A 991 -87.49 15.58 -71.69
C HIS A 991 -87.75 16.88 -70.93
N THR A 992 -88.76 16.89 -70.06
CA THR A 992 -89.09 18.05 -69.20
C THR A 992 -89.02 17.65 -67.74
N LEU A 993 -88.32 18.43 -66.91
CA LEU A 993 -88.19 18.15 -65.49
C LEU A 993 -89.59 18.20 -64.83
N TYR A 994 -90.00 17.10 -64.22
CA TYR A 994 -91.21 17.03 -63.40
C TYR A 994 -90.91 17.54 -61.99
N LYS A 995 -89.88 16.99 -61.35
CA LYS A 995 -89.54 17.28 -59.94
C LYS A 995 -88.07 16.93 -59.66
N GLU A 996 -87.37 17.81 -58.94
CA GLU A 996 -86.03 17.55 -58.36
C GLU A 996 -86.18 17.40 -56.84
N VAL A 997 -85.42 16.48 -56.24
CA VAL A 997 -85.26 16.39 -54.79
C VAL A 997 -83.77 16.33 -54.45
N ARG A 998 -83.36 17.13 -53.47
CA ARG A 998 -81.99 17.27 -53.00
C ARG A 998 -81.88 16.84 -51.54
N TYR A 999 -80.86 16.07 -51.22
CA TYR A 999 -80.53 15.60 -49.89
C TYR A 999 -79.11 16.05 -49.55
N GLU A 1000 -78.99 17.00 -48.62
CA GLU A 1000 -77.73 17.59 -48.20
C GLU A 1000 -77.21 16.93 -46.92
N ASN A 1001 -75.89 16.85 -46.76
CA ASN A 1001 -75.21 16.28 -45.59
C ASN A 1001 -75.45 14.76 -45.42
N VAL A 1002 -75.47 14.01 -46.53
CA VAL A 1002 -75.53 12.55 -46.54
C VAL A 1002 -74.17 11.97 -46.13
N THR A 1003 -74.19 10.93 -45.30
CA THR A 1003 -73.01 10.18 -44.83
C THR A 1003 -73.34 8.69 -44.79
N PHE A 1004 -72.37 7.84 -45.12
CA PHE A 1004 -72.52 6.38 -45.12
C PHE A 1004 -71.60 5.73 -44.07
N GLU A 1005 -71.97 4.55 -43.57
CA GLU A 1005 -71.14 3.79 -42.63
C GLU A 1005 -70.17 2.84 -43.35
N GLU A 1006 -70.47 2.48 -44.61
CA GLU A 1006 -69.70 1.59 -45.49
C GLU A 1006 -69.42 2.30 -46.83
N ALA A 1007 -68.46 1.80 -47.62
CA ALA A 1007 -68.04 2.45 -48.88
C ALA A 1007 -69.04 2.25 -50.03
N ASP A 1008 -69.77 1.13 -49.98
CA ASP A 1008 -70.81 0.77 -50.94
C ASP A 1008 -72.17 0.86 -50.24
N ALA A 1009 -73.14 1.58 -50.81
CA ALA A 1009 -74.40 1.91 -50.13
C ALA A 1009 -75.58 2.22 -51.06
N ASP A 1010 -76.77 1.78 -50.64
CA ASP A 1010 -78.06 2.14 -51.26
C ASP A 1010 -78.59 3.47 -50.68
N PHE A 1011 -78.80 4.47 -51.55
CA PHE A 1011 -79.49 5.71 -51.21
C PHE A 1011 -80.92 5.73 -51.80
N ILE A 1012 -81.94 6.08 -50.99
CA ILE A 1012 -83.34 6.02 -51.43
C ILE A 1012 -83.96 7.42 -51.52
N SER A 1013 -84.11 7.90 -52.75
CA SER A 1013 -84.83 9.12 -53.11
C SER A 1013 -86.33 8.87 -53.23
N LYS A 1014 -87.14 9.87 -52.84
CA LYS A 1014 -88.62 9.78 -52.90
C LYS A 1014 -89.24 11.03 -53.49
N ILE A 1015 -90.14 10.84 -54.45
CA ILE A 1015 -90.82 11.90 -55.18
C ILE A 1015 -92.33 11.66 -55.13
N GLU A 1016 -93.02 12.45 -54.32
CA GLU A 1016 -94.49 12.44 -54.25
C GLU A 1016 -95.07 13.03 -55.55
N ALA A 1017 -95.99 12.30 -56.18
CA ALA A 1017 -96.74 12.69 -57.36
C ALA A 1017 -98.22 12.77 -56.99
N GLU A 1018 -98.70 13.99 -56.71
CA GLU A 1018 -100.09 14.27 -56.35
C GLU A 1018 -101.04 13.80 -57.47
N LYS A 1019 -102.25 13.37 -57.10
CA LYS A 1019 -103.26 12.95 -58.08
C LYS A 1019 -103.53 14.02 -59.13
N ASP A 1020 -103.79 13.59 -60.36
CA ASP A 1020 -104.00 14.43 -61.55
C ASP A 1020 -102.84 15.38 -61.91
N SER A 1021 -101.70 15.36 -61.18
CA SER A 1021 -100.54 16.23 -61.46
C SER A 1021 -99.69 15.77 -62.65
N LEU A 1022 -99.90 14.53 -63.10
CA LEU A 1022 -99.29 13.94 -64.29
C LEU A 1022 -100.41 13.56 -65.27
N PRO A 1023 -100.20 13.78 -66.58
CA PRO A 1023 -101.19 13.38 -67.57
C PRO A 1023 -101.26 11.86 -67.68
N ALA A 1024 -102.47 11.38 -67.95
CA ALA A 1024 -102.75 10.01 -68.38
C ALA A 1024 -101.75 9.55 -69.46
N GLY A 1025 -101.23 8.33 -69.32
CA GLY A 1025 -100.25 7.75 -70.26
C GLY A 1025 -98.78 8.20 -70.13
N ALA A 1026 -98.44 9.14 -69.23
CA ALA A 1026 -97.06 9.64 -69.09
C ALA A 1026 -96.01 8.54 -68.84
N LYS A 1027 -94.78 8.71 -69.34
CA LYS A 1027 -93.55 8.00 -68.90
C LYS A 1027 -92.63 8.98 -68.16
N LEU A 1028 -92.11 8.57 -67.00
CA LEU A 1028 -91.02 9.28 -66.30
C LEU A 1028 -89.72 8.47 -66.40
N PHE A 1029 -88.57 9.16 -66.36
CA PHE A 1029 -87.25 8.58 -66.03
C PHE A 1029 -86.51 9.42 -64.98
N PHE A 1030 -85.50 8.85 -64.34
CA PHE A 1030 -84.76 9.44 -63.21
C PHE A 1030 -83.28 9.67 -63.59
N THR A 1031 -82.62 10.66 -62.96
CA THR A 1031 -81.17 10.97 -63.13
C THR A 1031 -80.58 11.54 -61.84
N GLU A 1032 -79.33 11.20 -61.55
CA GLU A 1032 -78.72 11.37 -60.22
C GLU A 1032 -77.35 12.06 -60.30
N ASP A 1033 -77.17 13.14 -59.54
CA ASP A 1033 -75.86 13.79 -59.34
C ASP A 1033 -75.46 13.71 -57.86
N ILE A 1034 -74.25 13.20 -57.59
CA ILE A 1034 -73.63 13.21 -56.26
C ILE A 1034 -72.50 14.24 -56.25
N TYR A 1035 -72.53 15.12 -55.25
CA TYR A 1035 -71.51 16.14 -55.04
C TYR A 1035 -70.78 15.91 -53.72
N GLU A 1036 -69.46 16.16 -53.68
CA GLU A 1036 -68.72 16.32 -52.43
C GLU A 1036 -69.10 17.67 -51.83
N ALA A 1037 -69.59 17.67 -50.58
CA ALA A 1037 -69.97 18.89 -49.89
C ALA A 1037 -68.71 19.66 -49.47
N GLY A 1038 -68.46 20.80 -50.13
CA GLY A 1038 -67.21 21.55 -50.03
C GLY A 1038 -66.85 22.00 -48.60
N LYS A 1039 -65.93 21.26 -47.96
CA LYS A 1039 -65.51 21.42 -46.54
C LYS A 1039 -65.12 22.85 -46.14
N ASP A 1040 -64.64 23.66 -47.08
CA ASP A 1040 -64.21 25.06 -46.89
C ASP A 1040 -65.14 26.11 -47.55
N ASN A 1041 -66.15 25.70 -48.34
CA ASN A 1041 -67.12 26.63 -48.94
C ASN A 1041 -68.47 25.94 -49.31
N PRO A 1042 -69.53 26.08 -48.48
CA PRO A 1042 -70.81 25.40 -48.71
C PRO A 1042 -71.68 26.01 -49.83
N GLU A 1043 -71.21 27.04 -50.55
CA GLU A 1043 -71.90 27.55 -51.76
C GLU A 1043 -71.37 26.90 -53.07
N VAL A 1044 -70.43 25.95 -53.00
CA VAL A 1044 -69.86 25.25 -54.17
C VAL A 1044 -69.78 23.74 -53.93
N ASP A 1045 -70.91 23.06 -54.15
CA ASP A 1045 -70.97 21.61 -54.37
C ASP A 1045 -70.05 21.23 -55.55
N THR A 1046 -69.12 20.29 -55.34
CA THR A 1046 -68.22 19.81 -56.40
C THR A 1046 -68.69 18.45 -56.92
N LEU A 1047 -68.98 18.33 -58.22
CA LEU A 1047 -69.53 17.08 -58.77
C LEU A 1047 -68.53 15.94 -58.61
N PHE A 1048 -68.94 14.90 -57.88
CA PHE A 1048 -68.10 13.77 -57.47
C PHE A 1048 -68.30 12.59 -58.43
N VAL A 1049 -69.56 12.24 -58.70
CA VAL A 1049 -69.99 11.23 -59.69
C VAL A 1049 -71.46 11.46 -60.04
N SER A 1050 -71.90 11.09 -61.25
CA SER A 1050 -73.31 11.20 -61.69
C SER A 1050 -73.75 10.04 -62.60
N HIS A 1051 -75.04 9.75 -62.57
CA HIS A 1051 -75.72 8.75 -63.41
C HIS A 1051 -76.85 9.42 -64.22
N ASN A 1052 -76.87 9.16 -65.53
CA ASN A 1052 -77.81 9.81 -66.46
C ASN A 1052 -77.89 9.01 -67.76
N ASP A 1053 -78.66 7.92 -67.77
CA ASP A 1053 -78.98 7.15 -68.98
C ASP A 1053 -80.50 7.01 -69.16
N PRO A 1054 -81.15 7.87 -69.98
CA PRO A 1054 -82.61 7.86 -70.16
C PRO A 1054 -83.15 6.60 -70.85
N GLU A 1055 -82.29 5.72 -71.37
CA GLU A 1055 -82.69 4.45 -71.98
C GLU A 1055 -82.61 3.26 -70.98
N ASP A 1056 -82.13 3.47 -69.75
CA ASP A 1056 -82.22 2.45 -68.69
C ASP A 1056 -83.66 2.29 -68.18
N GLU A 1057 -84.32 1.20 -68.58
CA GLU A 1057 -85.65 0.82 -68.10
C GLU A 1057 -85.72 0.67 -66.56
N GLY A 1058 -84.58 0.41 -65.90
CA GLY A 1058 -84.41 0.47 -64.45
C GLY A 1058 -84.87 1.82 -63.88
N GLN A 1059 -84.55 2.93 -64.54
CA GLN A 1059 -84.85 4.29 -64.08
C GLN A 1059 -86.28 4.80 -64.40
N THR A 1060 -87.26 3.98 -64.86
CA THR A 1060 -88.53 4.50 -65.44
C THR A 1060 -89.89 3.98 -64.87
N VAL A 1061 -90.99 4.75 -65.01
CA VAL A 1061 -92.40 4.43 -64.56
C VAL A 1061 -93.53 5.05 -65.46
N ARG A 1062 -94.81 4.60 -65.39
CA ARG A 1062 -95.95 4.95 -66.33
C ARG A 1062 -97.40 5.09 -65.74
N PHE A 1063 -98.43 5.60 -66.47
CA PHE A 1063 -99.83 5.93 -66.01
C PHE A 1063 -101.07 5.63 -66.97
N GLU A 1064 -102.37 5.77 -66.54
CA GLU A 1064 -103.69 5.30 -67.18
C GLU A 1064 -104.85 6.36 -67.48
N GLU A 1065 -106.11 6.03 -67.96
CA GLU A 1065 -107.21 6.91 -68.60
C GLU A 1065 -108.75 6.73 -68.16
N THR A 1066 -109.75 7.60 -68.55
CA THR A 1066 -111.20 7.65 -68.02
C THR A 1066 -112.40 8.29 -68.87
N GLU A 1067 -113.73 8.11 -68.50
CA GLU A 1067 -115.01 8.54 -69.22
C GLU A 1067 -116.30 8.91 -68.34
N PHE A 1068 -117.39 9.57 -68.87
CA PHE A 1068 -118.62 10.10 -68.13
C PHE A 1068 -120.00 10.24 -68.91
N THR A 1069 -121.20 10.39 -68.27
CA THR A 1069 -122.57 10.54 -68.90
C THR A 1069 -123.62 11.45 -68.18
N ILE A 1070 -124.53 12.16 -68.91
CA ILE A 1070 -125.58 13.06 -68.35
C ILE A 1070 -126.98 12.89 -69.02
N ASN A 1071 -128.06 13.02 -68.22
CA ASN A 1071 -129.47 13.03 -68.62
C ASN A 1071 -130.27 14.23 -68.02
N VAL A 1072 -131.25 14.77 -68.75
CA VAL A 1072 -132.08 15.94 -68.33
C VAL A 1072 -133.56 15.75 -68.63
N ALA A 1073 -134.42 15.81 -67.61
CA ALA A 1073 -135.86 15.55 -67.71
C ALA A 1073 -136.70 16.83 -67.63
N LYS A 1074 -137.41 17.18 -68.71
CA LYS A 1074 -138.05 18.50 -68.87
C LYS A 1074 -139.46 18.53 -68.29
N LYS A 1075 -139.74 19.39 -67.31
CA LYS A 1075 -141.04 19.46 -66.61
C LYS A 1075 -141.62 20.88 -66.50
N ASP A 1076 -142.94 20.93 -66.24
CA ASP A 1076 -143.72 22.13 -65.90
C ASP A 1076 -143.57 22.46 -64.41
N THR A 1077 -143.41 23.74 -64.05
CA THR A 1077 -143.18 24.16 -62.65
C THR A 1077 -144.39 24.06 -61.75
N ALA A 1078 -145.59 24.28 -62.27
CA ALA A 1078 -146.84 24.29 -61.52
C ALA A 1078 -147.51 22.91 -61.47
N THR A 1079 -147.44 22.13 -62.55
CA THR A 1079 -148.05 20.79 -62.62
C THR A 1079 -147.07 19.66 -62.30
N LYS A 1080 -145.76 19.88 -62.48
CA LYS A 1080 -144.67 18.90 -62.32
C LYS A 1080 -144.72 17.69 -63.27
N GLU A 1081 -145.60 17.69 -64.27
CA GLU A 1081 -145.59 16.69 -65.35
C GLU A 1081 -144.52 16.97 -66.42
N LEU A 1082 -144.12 15.92 -67.14
CA LEU A 1082 -143.10 15.97 -68.20
C LEU A 1082 -143.62 16.67 -69.46
N ILE A 1083 -142.86 17.65 -69.95
CA ILE A 1083 -143.15 18.39 -71.19
C ILE A 1083 -142.60 17.59 -72.37
N LYS A 1084 -143.44 16.71 -72.91
CA LYS A 1084 -143.11 15.80 -74.01
C LYS A 1084 -143.09 16.52 -75.37
N SER A 1085 -141.90 16.89 -75.83
CA SER A 1085 -141.65 17.58 -77.11
C SER A 1085 -140.20 17.37 -77.58
N ARG A 1086 -139.92 17.61 -78.87
CA ARG A 1086 -138.57 17.74 -79.45
C ARG A 1086 -138.14 19.21 -79.65
N GLU A 1087 -139.01 20.16 -79.30
CA GLU A 1087 -138.75 21.61 -79.43
C GLU A 1087 -138.03 22.18 -78.18
N PHE A 1088 -137.04 21.48 -77.63
CA PHE A 1088 -136.13 22.00 -76.60
C PHE A 1088 -134.72 21.39 -76.68
N LYS A 1089 -133.70 22.15 -76.25
CA LYS A 1089 -132.26 21.82 -76.40
C LYS A 1089 -131.45 22.25 -75.18
N PHE A 1090 -130.39 21.48 -74.90
CA PHE A 1090 -129.41 21.77 -73.85
C PHE A 1090 -127.99 21.94 -74.41
N GLU A 1091 -127.21 22.81 -73.78
CA GLU A 1091 -125.76 22.94 -73.98
C GLU A 1091 -125.03 22.50 -72.69
N ALA A 1092 -123.98 21.69 -72.85
CA ALA A 1092 -123.08 21.25 -71.80
C ALA A 1092 -121.72 21.93 -71.96
N LYS A 1093 -121.24 22.62 -70.92
CA LYS A 1093 -119.93 23.31 -70.91
C LYS A 1093 -119.08 22.82 -69.74
N PHE A 1094 -117.98 22.14 -70.03
CA PHE A 1094 -117.04 21.61 -69.05
C PHE A 1094 -116.03 22.69 -68.66
N PHE A 1095 -115.74 22.82 -67.37
CA PHE A 1095 -114.85 23.83 -66.82
C PHE A 1095 -113.80 23.24 -65.87
N LYS A 1096 -112.62 23.87 -65.84
CA LYS A 1096 -111.59 23.71 -64.80
C LYS A 1096 -110.97 25.07 -64.47
N ASP A 1097 -110.78 25.40 -63.20
CA ASP A 1097 -110.34 26.73 -62.72
C ASP A 1097 -111.18 27.88 -63.35
N ASP A 1098 -112.50 27.69 -63.42
CA ASP A 1098 -113.48 28.56 -64.11
C ASP A 1098 -113.15 28.89 -65.58
N LYS A 1099 -112.29 28.10 -66.25
CA LYS A 1099 -112.01 28.18 -67.69
C LYS A 1099 -112.74 27.06 -68.43
N GLU A 1100 -113.38 27.42 -69.53
CA GLU A 1100 -114.05 26.49 -70.45
C GLU A 1100 -113.01 25.59 -71.11
N VAL A 1101 -113.08 24.27 -70.86
CA VAL A 1101 -112.18 23.26 -71.45
C VAL A 1101 -112.82 22.49 -72.60
N LYS A 1102 -114.15 22.31 -72.60
CA LYS A 1102 -114.90 21.66 -73.70
C LYS A 1102 -116.38 22.05 -73.69
N VAL A 1103 -117.04 22.02 -74.86
CA VAL A 1103 -118.46 22.37 -75.04
C VAL A 1103 -119.13 21.42 -76.04
N GLU A 1104 -120.34 20.96 -75.74
CA GLU A 1104 -121.20 20.16 -76.62
C GLU A 1104 -122.70 20.47 -76.40
N SER A 1105 -123.59 20.04 -77.29
CA SER A 1105 -125.04 20.34 -77.21
C SER A 1105 -125.91 19.17 -77.65
N PHE A 1106 -127.04 18.96 -76.97
CA PHE A 1106 -127.89 17.76 -77.14
C PHE A 1106 -129.40 18.08 -77.03
N ASP A 1107 -130.23 17.20 -77.59
CA ASP A 1107 -131.64 17.48 -77.95
C ASP A 1107 -132.63 16.66 -77.10
N GLY A 1108 -133.81 17.23 -76.82
CA GLY A 1108 -134.89 16.56 -76.08
C GLY A 1108 -135.69 15.53 -76.91
N ASP A 1109 -136.08 14.42 -76.30
CA ASP A 1109 -136.92 13.39 -76.93
C ASP A 1109 -138.43 13.62 -76.71
N THR A 1110 -139.21 13.42 -77.78
CA THR A 1110 -140.68 13.57 -77.81
C THR A 1110 -141.42 12.59 -76.92
N ASP A 1111 -140.94 11.35 -76.84
CA ASP A 1111 -141.75 10.22 -76.38
C ASP A 1111 -141.59 10.05 -74.86
N THR A 1112 -140.44 10.46 -74.35
CA THR A 1112 -140.07 10.50 -72.93
C THR A 1112 -140.22 11.90 -72.30
N GLY A 1113 -139.79 12.96 -72.98
CA GLY A 1113 -139.59 14.30 -72.40
C GLY A 1113 -138.22 14.48 -71.72
N ILE A 1114 -137.21 13.71 -72.15
CA ILE A 1114 -135.86 13.66 -71.54
C ILE A 1114 -134.78 13.80 -72.63
N ALA A 1115 -133.61 14.35 -72.31
CA ALA A 1115 -132.43 14.47 -73.17
C ALA A 1115 -131.22 13.72 -72.55
N THR A 1116 -130.28 13.19 -73.34
CA THR A 1116 -129.18 12.31 -72.89
C THR A 1116 -127.89 12.51 -73.71
N GLN A 1117 -126.70 12.48 -73.09
CA GLN A 1117 -125.39 12.51 -73.78
C GLN A 1117 -124.24 11.88 -72.94
N THR A 1118 -123.30 11.19 -73.59
CA THR A 1118 -122.07 10.56 -73.01
C THR A 1118 -120.80 11.23 -73.54
N PHE A 1119 -119.73 11.26 -72.76
CA PHE A 1119 -118.50 12.01 -73.01
C PHE A 1119 -117.24 11.22 -72.59
N THR A 1120 -116.18 11.25 -73.42
CA THR A 1120 -114.97 10.45 -73.21
C THR A 1120 -113.70 11.29 -73.36
N GLY A 1121 -112.60 10.89 -72.71
CA GLY A 1121 -111.27 11.50 -72.88
C GLY A 1121 -111.17 12.99 -72.52
N ILE A 1122 -111.96 13.46 -71.54
CA ILE A 1122 -111.99 14.89 -71.13
C ILE A 1122 -110.92 15.21 -70.07
N GLY A 1123 -110.44 14.20 -69.34
CA GLY A 1123 -109.60 14.40 -68.15
C GLY A 1123 -110.41 14.95 -66.96
N ASN A 1124 -109.74 15.16 -65.82
CA ASN A 1124 -110.41 15.62 -64.61
C ASN A 1124 -110.83 17.10 -64.71
N PHE A 1125 -112.14 17.36 -64.64
CA PHE A 1125 -112.80 18.67 -64.74
C PHE A 1125 -113.56 19.00 -63.44
N ASP A 1126 -113.68 20.27 -63.06
CA ASP A 1126 -114.31 20.63 -61.78
C ASP A 1126 -115.83 20.47 -61.83
N TYR A 1127 -116.44 20.94 -62.94
CA TYR A 1127 -117.88 20.91 -63.17
C TYR A 1127 -118.24 21.02 -64.65
N VAL A 1128 -119.50 20.69 -64.96
CA VAL A 1128 -120.12 20.92 -66.27
C VAL A 1128 -121.46 21.65 -66.11
N GLU A 1129 -121.57 22.82 -66.74
CA GLU A 1129 -122.80 23.62 -66.75
C GLU A 1129 -123.73 23.16 -67.87
N ILE A 1130 -124.92 22.71 -67.48
CA ILE A 1130 -126.03 22.34 -68.37
C ILE A 1130 -127.08 23.45 -68.37
N ARG A 1131 -127.38 24.03 -69.53
CA ARG A 1131 -128.40 25.08 -69.66
C ARG A 1131 -129.36 24.85 -70.82
N GLU A 1132 -130.64 25.17 -70.62
CA GLU A 1132 -131.63 25.21 -71.69
C GLU A 1132 -131.32 26.38 -72.63
N ILE A 1133 -131.04 26.08 -73.90
CA ILE A 1133 -130.76 27.10 -74.92
C ILE A 1133 -131.97 27.37 -75.84
N GLU A 1134 -132.96 26.49 -75.82
CA GLU A 1134 -134.22 26.61 -76.54
C GLU A 1134 -135.33 25.94 -75.71
N ALA A 1135 -136.41 26.65 -75.41
CA ALA A 1135 -137.41 26.24 -74.41
C ALA A 1135 -138.76 25.83 -75.00
N PRO A 1136 -139.51 24.92 -74.33
CA PRO A 1136 -140.84 24.52 -74.74
C PRO A 1136 -141.81 25.69 -74.91
N LYS A 1137 -142.39 25.75 -76.10
CA LYS A 1137 -143.24 26.85 -76.58
C LYS A 1137 -144.45 27.12 -75.67
N GLY A 1138 -144.42 28.27 -74.99
CA GLY A 1138 -145.47 28.73 -74.07
C GLY A 1138 -144.98 28.93 -72.63
N TYR A 1139 -143.82 28.37 -72.30
CA TYR A 1139 -143.10 28.66 -71.06
C TYR A 1139 -142.12 29.82 -71.27
N VAL A 1140 -141.71 30.47 -70.18
CA VAL A 1140 -140.53 31.34 -70.17
C VAL A 1140 -139.30 30.44 -70.34
N LEU A 1141 -138.29 30.85 -71.11
CA LEU A 1141 -136.99 30.17 -71.13
C LEU A 1141 -136.44 30.12 -69.70
N SER A 1142 -135.95 28.96 -69.22
CA SER A 1142 -135.36 28.94 -67.88
C SER A 1142 -133.95 29.52 -67.97
N ASP A 1143 -133.75 30.70 -67.37
CA ASP A 1143 -132.43 31.33 -67.14
C ASP A 1143 -131.55 30.51 -66.17
N GLU A 1144 -132.08 29.39 -65.67
CA GLU A 1144 -131.42 28.38 -64.85
C GLU A 1144 -130.21 27.76 -65.58
N VAL A 1145 -129.19 27.40 -64.80
CA VAL A 1145 -128.02 26.65 -65.27
C VAL A 1145 -127.74 25.59 -64.22
N VAL A 1146 -127.94 24.33 -64.59
CA VAL A 1146 -127.64 23.20 -63.69
C VAL A 1146 -126.17 22.87 -63.83
N LYS A 1147 -125.39 23.37 -62.88
CA LYS A 1147 -123.98 23.08 -62.69
C LYS A 1147 -123.83 21.70 -62.04
N VAL A 1148 -123.46 20.70 -62.84
CA VAL A 1148 -123.22 19.33 -62.41
C VAL A 1148 -121.75 19.19 -62.01
N THR A 1149 -121.49 18.67 -60.82
CA THR A 1149 -120.14 18.40 -60.30
C THR A 1149 -119.84 16.91 -60.29
N HIS A 1150 -118.59 16.51 -60.05
CA HIS A 1150 -118.24 15.10 -59.90
C HIS A 1150 -119.03 14.37 -58.78
N GLU A 1151 -119.50 15.10 -57.75
CA GLU A 1151 -120.30 14.53 -56.66
C GLU A 1151 -121.77 14.25 -57.03
N ASP A 1152 -122.26 14.78 -58.16
CA ASP A 1152 -123.63 14.57 -58.63
C ASP A 1152 -123.83 13.23 -59.37
N PHE A 1153 -122.77 12.71 -60.02
CA PHE A 1153 -122.83 11.47 -60.79
C PHE A 1153 -122.90 10.23 -59.89
N ASP A 1154 -123.54 9.15 -60.38
CA ASP A 1154 -123.59 7.85 -59.72
C ASP A 1154 -122.31 7.00 -59.91
N GLU A 1155 -122.30 5.79 -59.34
CA GLU A 1155 -121.18 4.83 -59.42
C GLU A 1155 -120.87 4.34 -60.86
N GLU A 1156 -121.75 4.59 -61.84
CA GLU A 1156 -121.52 4.36 -63.28
C GLU A 1156 -121.22 5.69 -64.03
N TYR A 1157 -120.78 6.73 -63.30
CA TYR A 1157 -120.50 8.08 -63.78
C TYR A 1157 -121.65 8.70 -64.61
N THR A 1158 -122.90 8.42 -64.21
CA THR A 1158 -124.11 8.93 -64.86
C THR A 1158 -124.88 9.89 -63.94
N TYR A 1159 -125.38 11.01 -64.45
CA TYR A 1159 -126.28 11.91 -63.70
C TYR A 1159 -127.62 12.12 -64.40
N THR A 1160 -128.71 12.28 -63.64
CA THR A 1160 -130.07 12.51 -64.16
C THR A 1160 -130.85 13.49 -63.28
N PHE A 1161 -131.31 14.61 -63.84
CA PHE A 1161 -132.04 15.64 -63.08
C PHE A 1161 -133.28 16.19 -63.79
N ASP A 1162 -134.21 16.75 -63.01
CA ASP A 1162 -135.41 17.46 -63.49
C ASP A 1162 -135.11 18.95 -63.75
N TYR A 1163 -135.66 19.52 -64.83
CA TYR A 1163 -135.46 20.93 -65.21
C TYR A 1163 -136.81 21.63 -65.49
N PHE A 1164 -137.07 22.81 -64.91
CA PHE A 1164 -138.40 23.41 -64.75
C PHE A 1164 -138.49 24.90 -65.15
N ASN A 1165 -139.59 25.39 -65.75
CA ASN A 1165 -139.66 26.79 -66.26
C ASN A 1165 -140.62 27.73 -65.47
N SER A 1166 -140.06 28.85 -64.93
CA SER A 1166 -140.32 29.33 -63.53
C SER A 1166 -140.12 30.86 -63.18
N LEU A 1167 -139.38 31.20 -62.07
CA LEU A 1167 -139.02 32.48 -61.35
C LEU A 1167 -137.76 32.34 -60.39
N ILE A 1168 -137.23 33.40 -59.68
CA ILE A 1168 -135.84 33.54 -59.06
C ILE A 1168 -135.76 34.28 -57.65
N GLU A 1169 -134.70 34.12 -56.79
CA GLU A 1169 -134.33 34.92 -55.55
C GLU A 1169 -132.82 34.81 -55.02
N THR A 1170 -132.45 35.34 -53.80
CA THR A 1170 -131.08 35.64 -53.21
C THR A 1170 -130.90 35.30 -51.67
N ALA A 1171 -129.86 35.50 -50.80
CA ALA A 1171 -128.47 36.11 -50.63
C ALA A 1171 -127.65 35.33 -49.49
N ALA A 1172 -126.63 35.67 -48.62
CA ALA A 1172 -125.68 36.74 -48.11
C ALA A 1172 -124.70 36.09 -47.00
N LEU A 1173 -123.61 36.56 -46.29
CA LEU A 1173 -122.56 37.67 -46.20
C LEU A 1173 -121.40 37.32 -45.10
N PRO A 1174 -120.20 38.01 -45.00
CA PRO A 1174 -118.96 37.68 -44.15
C PRO A 1174 -118.65 38.63 -42.90
N GLN A 1175 -117.51 38.74 -42.12
CA GLN A 1175 -116.02 38.35 -42.06
C GLN A 1175 -115.46 38.28 -40.55
N THR A 1176 -114.22 38.41 -39.96
CA THR A 1176 -112.80 38.97 -40.13
C THR A 1176 -111.75 38.44 -39.03
N GLY A 1177 -110.43 38.86 -38.90
CA GLY A 1177 -109.39 38.36 -37.89
C GLY A 1177 -108.01 39.12 -37.62
N ASP A 1178 -107.04 38.61 -36.78
CA ASP A 1178 -105.74 39.25 -36.22
C ASP A 1178 -104.68 38.17 -35.64
N THR A 1179 -103.37 38.24 -35.17
CA THR A 1179 -102.45 39.14 -34.33
C THR A 1179 -100.84 39.04 -34.45
N THR A 1180 -100.01 38.42 -33.53
CA THR A 1180 -98.65 38.89 -32.94
C THR A 1180 -97.61 37.79 -32.42
N ASN A 1181 -96.32 37.86 -31.89
CA ASN A 1181 -95.01 38.68 -31.71
C ASN A 1181 -93.87 37.79 -30.96
N THR A 1182 -92.59 37.98 -30.43
CA THR A 1182 -91.51 39.02 -30.06
C THR A 1182 -90.06 38.46 -29.57
N THR A 1183 -88.85 39.07 -29.88
CA THR A 1183 -87.45 39.14 -29.19
C THR A 1183 -86.57 37.91 -28.67
N GLY A 1184 -85.22 37.87 -28.34
CA GLY A 1184 -83.94 38.69 -28.56
C GLY A 1184 -82.67 38.57 -27.55
N PHE A 1185 -81.36 38.57 -28.02
CA PHE A 1185 -79.97 38.91 -27.39
C PHE A 1185 -79.12 37.98 -26.41
N LEU A 1186 -77.79 38.16 -25.99
CA LEU A 1186 -76.40 38.32 -26.64
C LEU A 1186 -75.08 38.44 -25.68
N ALA A 1187 -73.84 37.94 -26.07
CA ALA A 1187 -72.39 38.52 -25.93
C ALA A 1187 -71.16 38.14 -24.95
N LEU A 1188 -69.95 37.81 -25.53
CA LEU A 1188 -68.50 38.32 -25.40
C LEU A 1188 -67.29 37.81 -24.48
N LEU A 1189 -66.03 38.30 -24.77
CA LEU A 1189 -64.63 37.69 -24.78
C LEU A 1189 -63.50 38.12 -23.74
N THR A 1190 -62.40 37.32 -23.68
CA THR A 1190 -60.91 37.62 -23.56
C THR A 1190 -60.06 37.85 -22.25
N LEU A 1191 -58.90 37.14 -22.21
CA LEU A 1191 -57.49 37.50 -21.82
C LEU A 1191 -56.91 37.65 -20.37
N SER A 1192 -55.78 36.93 -20.15
CA SER A 1192 -54.48 37.34 -19.55
C SER A 1192 -54.07 37.11 -18.05
N ALA A 1193 -53.12 36.18 -17.87
CA ALA A 1193 -51.76 36.35 -17.30
C ALA A 1193 -51.43 36.51 -15.78
N PHE A 1194 -50.28 35.88 -15.42
CA PHE A 1194 -49.36 36.08 -14.27
C PHE A 1194 -49.74 35.60 -12.84
N GLY A 1195 -48.73 35.17 -12.06
CA GLY A 1195 -48.90 34.57 -10.71
C GLY A 1195 -47.60 34.30 -9.94
N GLY A 1196 -47.25 33.01 -9.75
CA GLY A 1196 -46.14 32.56 -8.87
C GLY A 1196 -46.56 32.31 -7.41
N LEU A 1197 -45.75 31.75 -6.50
CA LEU A 1197 -44.42 31.11 -6.57
C LEU A 1197 -44.19 30.29 -5.27
N ILE A 1198 -43.69 29.04 -5.38
CA ILE A 1198 -42.83 28.27 -4.43
C ILE A 1198 -43.22 28.16 -2.92
N VAL A 1199 -43.18 26.94 -2.33
CA VAL A 1199 -42.35 26.59 -1.13
C VAL A 1199 -42.29 25.06 -0.84
N ILE A 1200 -41.13 24.49 -1.12
CA ILE A 1200 -40.32 23.51 -0.34
C ILE A 1200 -41.01 22.43 0.54
N LYS A 1201 -41.13 21.22 -0.05
CA LYS A 1201 -40.33 19.99 0.25
C LYS A 1201 -40.05 19.57 1.73
N LYS A 1202 -40.30 18.26 1.97
CA LYS A 1202 -39.48 17.30 2.77
C LYS A 1202 -39.76 17.13 4.29
N ARG A 1203 -40.20 15.90 4.65
CA ARG A 1203 -39.63 15.14 5.77
C ARG A 1203 -39.45 13.66 5.39
N LYS A 1204 -38.74 12.88 6.22
CA LYS A 1204 -38.07 11.62 5.86
C LYS A 1204 -38.28 10.55 6.95
N SER A 1205 -38.43 9.30 6.52
CA SER A 1205 -38.18 8.05 7.26
C SER A 1205 -37.58 7.08 6.23
N GLU A 1206 -36.49 6.33 6.40
CA GLU A 1206 -35.97 5.56 7.57
C GLU A 1206 -36.98 4.49 8.02
N LYS A 1207 -36.71 3.18 7.95
CA LYS A 1207 -35.41 2.48 7.89
C LYS A 1207 -35.48 1.23 7.00
N ASN A 1208 -34.35 0.90 6.36
CA ASN A 1208 -33.49 -0.22 6.78
C ASN A 1208 -32.04 0.09 6.34
#